data_AF-A0A521VAJ7-F1
#
_entry.id   AF-A0A521VAJ7-F1
#
_cell.length_a   1.000
_cell.length_b   1.000
_cell.length_c   1.000
_cell.angle_alpha   90.00
_cell.angle_beta   90.00
_cell.angle_gamma   90.00
#
_symmetry.space_group_name_H-M   'P 1'
#
loop_
_entity.id
_entity.type
_entity.pdbx_description
1 polymer ?
#
loop_
_entity_poly.entity_id
_entity_poly.type
_entity_poly.pdbx_seq_one_letter_code
_entity_poly.pdbx_strand_id
1 'polypeptide(L)'
;MILPLHHHRLHVISKINLILNNLPSHLLAGVLILISLCPDAISQCTADFSVQQQGCQVTVTSIMPPGNFQKWDWGDGTSNNNTTNPYTHTYNDCGNFTITHTVQCAGGTFLTATANVVIVVPLVNISTQVSNPQPSCNNQISTISYTLCQGNCLGQQQNINVPVTLTVPIPTGFEIAGQSGSTWTATLPANSITPQCTTLYLAVKVIDLAASIGMTFNFTMTPSAPACIDFVPNAATTQVSPAISSLVITKTTSTPNVQPNGTAQFTITVQNQGTIAANNVEIIDNFPAAFIPLTLPSSATIAGDIITIPVSSIPANGSVSFNLSFKVATLCAGNQVNEAWVLHPACDFESAHVTASVSMNLNGVPIVVVPGGNVTDIPGWPFPNPVFLHVQGDLTINESTLFPATSILQMGNGVKITIPTDKYMWIDNTRLHSCDKLWEGIRAEQNATFVSEENSFVEDAKYALRVVDDATLNISETTFNRNYTSIYAPALTGGNQHNTAAWTLFGNTFQCSEALRPKFDNINIPAGAFSYAGMDVSHLSLLSIVESGNSVTTFRDMKYGIKAASSPVTITKVRFVNIQPGLYSGNFAYGIYAQGSSNSSYALTQKGWGMGGNAPASFENCHTGIYGLQMNVNVRNNRMVGMYRGIEAALEANKDVIIQNNKVLTSFRGIRLTTSNGPKSLRITGNSVNVSPGSSQESYGISIENSTANANDWSMGHVAYNAVVHSGYSTGISLLNSKSINVFSNLVSLNQPSTETNGIRARGGSGNRLSLNYVWGNSGALSNEFTSGILAFSSKSLLMCCDSVQNTYAGIRFTGLCNSYELFLGNKFNTHLYGLHFTETGVLENQENNGNRWWGTYSGGKMARHDGGIDPAQNSIFRIHTDQLPYMPPFTLLDPATGWFIPQGGGFFSCSGGPLCAQLIAEVTDFDKKIADGTFQSPAYNDGMRWLGKRNLYEKLYHHPELVSFDPDITNFFNQTGNTPIADLVEVEDGIGDAYIIESGDATTLNFYDETIGGHIVTLEEIDSALYYADAAGWVTLLNQKSNEMSALMQVMQQSSQLWSSVEAERLSAISQLIAQNDAIFSTSIREENEKTVNAIFLSTFAQNITELNDPQVTQLEGIAGQCPLDGGNAVFAARGMLEWAKDTSFNDYVLCDESGGGGRSAENASDQEDSSFRLYPNPAGNVLTIDLPEAVLGDEVIVANYLGEEVYRRKAVSRKVSFDISNLPNGLYFCQVLRCQKPFLVKSFVIIK
;
A
#
# COMPACT_ATOMS: atom_id res chain seq x y z
N MET A 1 -59.94 -3.25 -21.84
CA MET A 1 -61.15 -2.38 -21.94
C MET A 1 -60.66 -0.96 -21.72
N ILE A 2 -60.75 -0.16 -22.77
CA ILE A 2 -59.96 1.04 -23.03
C ILE A 2 -60.78 2.25 -22.53
N LEU A 3 -60.15 3.26 -21.95
CA LEU A 3 -60.65 4.63 -22.15
C LEU A 3 -59.93 5.18 -23.37
N PRO A 4 -60.63 5.71 -24.36
CA PRO A 4 -60.00 6.77 -25.14
C PRO A 4 -60.91 8.00 -25.20
N LEU A 5 -60.28 9.13 -24.89
CA LEU A 5 -60.65 10.46 -25.36
C LEU A 5 -60.83 10.42 -26.90
N HIS A 6 -61.55 11.26 -27.63
CA HIS A 6 -62.24 12.54 -27.42
C HIS A 6 -62.99 12.87 -28.73
N HIS A 7 -64.10 13.64 -28.65
CA HIS A 7 -64.62 14.65 -29.61
C HIS A 7 -64.90 14.26 -31.11
N HIS A 8 -66.01 14.65 -31.77
CA HIS A 8 -66.52 16.02 -31.99
C HIS A 8 -67.87 16.06 -32.76
N ARG A 9 -68.72 17.08 -32.46
CA ARG A 9 -69.58 17.92 -33.36
C ARG A 9 -70.72 17.22 -34.17
N LEU A 10 -71.81 17.82 -34.69
CA LEU A 10 -72.25 19.17 -35.09
C LEU A 10 -73.78 19.29 -34.80
N HIS A 11 -74.36 20.39 -34.31
CA HIS A 11 -74.62 21.72 -34.90
C HIS A 11 -75.67 21.79 -36.04
N VAL A 12 -76.86 22.29 -35.70
CA VAL A 12 -77.80 22.97 -36.62
C VAL A 12 -78.27 24.27 -35.96
N ILE A 13 -77.79 25.39 -36.52
CA ILE A 13 -78.48 26.66 -36.83
C ILE A 13 -79.10 27.49 -35.69
N SER A 14 -79.05 28.81 -35.66
CA SER A 14 -78.07 29.88 -35.95
C SER A 14 -78.83 31.20 -35.74
N LYS A 15 -78.15 32.21 -35.19
CA LYS A 15 -78.46 33.66 -35.28
C LYS A 15 -79.76 34.12 -34.59
N ILE A 16 -79.62 34.92 -33.53
CA ILE A 16 -79.77 36.39 -33.61
C ILE A 16 -79.54 37.01 -32.22
N ASN A 17 -78.63 37.97 -32.25
CA ASN A 17 -78.47 39.13 -31.38
C ASN A 17 -79.71 39.65 -30.64
N LEU A 18 -79.41 40.18 -29.46
CA LEU A 18 -79.90 41.44 -28.90
C LEU A 18 -81.21 41.46 -28.07
N ILE A 19 -80.97 41.84 -26.82
CA ILE A 19 -81.77 42.58 -25.82
C ILE A 19 -82.81 41.80 -24.96
N LEU A 20 -82.70 42.06 -23.65
CA LEU A 20 -83.69 41.94 -22.56
C LEU A 20 -83.78 40.55 -21.91
N ASN A 21 -83.20 40.40 -20.72
CA ASN A 21 -83.83 40.66 -19.42
C ASN A 21 -85.08 39.82 -19.13
N ASN A 22 -84.94 38.98 -18.09
CA ASN A 22 -85.93 38.60 -17.08
C ASN A 22 -87.01 37.53 -17.38
N LEU A 23 -86.82 36.41 -16.66
CA LEU A 23 -87.82 35.58 -15.95
C LEU A 23 -88.69 34.60 -16.79
N PRO A 24 -89.38 33.60 -16.18
CA PRO A 24 -88.86 32.26 -15.88
C PRO A 24 -89.91 31.17 -16.24
N SER A 25 -89.93 30.08 -15.44
CA SER A 25 -91.07 29.21 -15.11
C SER A 25 -91.42 28.02 -16.01
N HIS A 26 -90.98 26.86 -15.52
CA HIS A 26 -91.79 25.69 -15.16
C HIS A 26 -92.23 24.68 -16.23
N LEU A 27 -91.97 23.43 -15.83
CA LEU A 27 -92.65 22.17 -16.20
C LEU A 27 -92.32 21.61 -17.59
N LEU A 28 -91.67 20.44 -17.69
CA LEU A 28 -92.10 19.06 -17.35
C LEU A 28 -92.37 18.34 -18.67
N ALA A 29 -91.79 17.15 -18.87
CA ALA A 29 -92.36 16.23 -19.85
C ALA A 29 -93.50 15.46 -19.16
N GLY A 30 -94.71 15.61 -19.70
CA GLY A 30 -95.89 14.86 -19.31
C GLY A 30 -97.05 15.06 -20.30
N VAL A 31 -97.40 13.98 -21.00
CA VAL A 31 -98.79 13.54 -21.24
C VAL A 31 -99.62 14.20 -22.38
N LEU A 32 -99.81 13.36 -23.41
CA LEU A 32 -101.04 13.07 -24.19
C LEU A 32 -101.61 14.05 -25.25
N ILE A 33 -101.83 13.46 -26.46
CA ILE A 33 -103.11 13.33 -27.20
C ILE A 33 -103.26 13.96 -28.61
N LEU A 34 -103.66 13.06 -29.55
CA LEU A 34 -104.47 13.16 -30.79
C LEU A 34 -103.95 13.81 -32.09
N ILE A 35 -103.73 12.93 -33.09
CA ILE A 35 -104.28 12.88 -34.46
C ILE A 35 -104.94 14.17 -35.00
N SER A 36 -104.39 14.70 -36.12
CA SER A 36 -105.05 14.69 -37.44
C SER A 36 -104.07 14.89 -38.64
N LEU A 37 -103.97 13.85 -39.48
CA LEU A 37 -103.94 13.81 -40.97
C LEU A 37 -102.66 14.12 -41.83
N CYS A 38 -102.28 13.07 -42.62
CA CYS A 38 -101.81 13.00 -44.05
C CYS A 38 -100.29 12.82 -44.45
N PRO A 39 -99.91 12.22 -45.63
CA PRO A 39 -99.39 10.81 -45.81
C PRO A 39 -98.17 10.51 -46.78
N ASP A 40 -97.75 9.21 -46.86
CA ASP A 40 -97.06 8.35 -47.93
C ASP A 40 -95.52 8.01 -48.03
N ALA A 41 -95.15 6.70 -48.28
CA ALA A 41 -94.17 6.07 -49.27
C ALA A 41 -93.08 4.96 -48.88
N ILE A 42 -93.05 3.81 -49.64
CA ILE A 42 -91.94 2.90 -50.19
C ILE A 42 -91.22 1.71 -49.39
N SER A 43 -90.90 0.59 -50.11
CA SER A 43 -90.31 -0.77 -49.81
C SER A 43 -88.76 -0.93 -49.71
N GLN A 44 -88.20 -2.04 -49.13
CA GLN A 44 -86.74 -2.36 -49.14
C GLN A 44 -86.34 -3.83 -49.53
N CYS A 45 -85.31 -3.99 -50.39
CA CYS A 45 -84.58 -5.23 -50.75
C CYS A 45 -83.06 -4.98 -50.58
N THR A 46 -82.25 -5.91 -50.00
CA THR A 46 -80.79 -5.74 -49.77
C THR A 46 -79.96 -7.02 -50.02
N ALA A 47 -78.65 -6.88 -50.31
CA ALA A 47 -77.67 -7.97 -50.49
C ALA A 47 -76.68 -8.12 -49.31
N ASP A 48 -76.83 -7.35 -48.24
CA ASP A 48 -75.89 -7.29 -47.11
C ASP A 48 -75.74 -8.62 -46.34
N PHE A 49 -74.55 -8.85 -45.80
CA PHE A 49 -74.19 -10.04 -45.01
C PHE A 49 -73.11 -9.76 -43.96
N SER A 50 -72.96 -10.67 -42.99
CA SER A 50 -71.90 -10.64 -41.98
C SER A 50 -70.88 -11.77 -42.19
N VAL A 51 -69.61 -11.55 -41.83
CA VAL A 51 -68.51 -12.52 -41.95
C VAL A 51 -67.92 -12.86 -40.58
N GLN A 52 -67.66 -14.14 -40.32
CA GLN A 52 -66.85 -14.63 -39.20
C GLN A 52 -65.71 -15.52 -39.70
N GLN A 53 -64.48 -15.24 -39.30
CA GLN A 53 -63.30 -16.01 -39.69
C GLN A 53 -62.70 -16.75 -38.49
N GLN A 54 -62.36 -18.02 -38.68
CA GLN A 54 -61.63 -18.84 -37.71
C GLN A 54 -60.52 -19.62 -38.42
N GLY A 55 -59.28 -19.12 -38.32
CA GLY A 55 -58.14 -19.65 -39.06
C GLY A 55 -58.30 -19.48 -40.57
N CYS A 56 -58.03 -20.54 -41.33
CA CYS A 56 -58.21 -20.55 -42.79
C CYS A 56 -59.66 -20.74 -43.25
N GLN A 57 -60.62 -20.89 -42.32
CA GLN A 57 -62.04 -21.10 -42.62
C GLN A 57 -62.88 -19.84 -42.30
N VAL A 58 -63.76 -19.46 -43.22
CA VAL A 58 -64.62 -18.28 -43.14
C VAL A 58 -66.09 -18.67 -43.30
N THR A 59 -66.93 -18.22 -42.37
CA THR A 59 -68.40 -18.38 -42.41
C THR A 59 -69.07 -17.04 -42.68
N VAL A 60 -70.05 -16.98 -43.59
CA VAL A 60 -70.85 -15.79 -43.92
C VAL A 60 -72.35 -16.02 -43.72
N THR A 61 -73.05 -15.00 -43.24
CA THR A 61 -74.50 -15.04 -42.93
C THR A 61 -75.22 -13.91 -43.66
N SER A 62 -76.16 -14.25 -44.54
CA SER A 62 -77.01 -13.30 -45.29
C SER A 62 -78.11 -12.69 -44.40
N ILE A 63 -78.53 -11.45 -44.65
CA ILE A 63 -79.57 -10.78 -43.83
C ILE A 63 -80.98 -10.90 -44.45
N MET A 64 -81.11 -11.40 -45.68
CA MET A 64 -82.42 -11.55 -46.34
C MET A 64 -83.16 -12.86 -46.01
N PRO A 65 -84.52 -12.86 -45.96
CA PRO A 65 -85.32 -14.07 -45.73
C PRO A 65 -85.18 -15.13 -46.86
N PRO A 66 -85.27 -16.45 -46.54
CA PRO A 66 -85.15 -17.52 -47.54
C PRO A 66 -86.27 -17.47 -48.59
N GLY A 67 -85.92 -17.51 -49.88
CA GLY A 67 -86.89 -17.57 -50.99
C GLY A 67 -86.52 -16.78 -52.26
N ASN A 68 -85.51 -15.90 -52.21
CA ASN A 68 -84.98 -15.14 -53.36
C ASN A 68 -83.62 -15.71 -53.84
N PHE A 69 -83.25 -15.54 -55.11
CA PHE A 69 -81.98 -16.04 -55.69
C PHE A 69 -80.74 -15.37 -55.07
N GLN A 70 -79.76 -16.16 -54.60
CA GLN A 70 -78.49 -15.71 -53.97
C GLN A 70 -77.26 -16.46 -54.56
N LYS A 71 -76.16 -15.74 -54.83
CA LYS A 71 -74.86 -16.26 -55.30
C LYS A 71 -73.70 -15.70 -54.49
N TRP A 72 -72.73 -16.55 -54.14
CA TRP A 72 -71.50 -16.18 -53.43
C TRP A 72 -70.26 -16.49 -54.26
N ASP A 73 -69.32 -15.55 -54.34
CA ASP A 73 -67.96 -15.72 -54.86
C ASP A 73 -66.99 -15.44 -53.71
N TRP A 74 -66.05 -16.34 -53.44
CA TRP A 74 -65.18 -16.25 -52.26
C TRP A 74 -63.86 -15.52 -52.54
N GLY A 75 -63.64 -15.05 -53.77
CA GLY A 75 -62.47 -14.25 -54.13
C GLY A 75 -61.17 -15.04 -54.32
N ASP A 76 -61.18 -16.36 -54.11
CA ASP A 76 -60.09 -17.29 -54.45
C ASP A 76 -60.35 -18.05 -55.77
N GLY A 77 -61.34 -17.60 -56.54
CA GLY A 77 -61.78 -18.23 -57.80
C GLY A 77 -62.90 -19.26 -57.62
N THR A 78 -63.36 -19.53 -56.39
CA THR A 78 -64.50 -20.42 -56.12
C THR A 78 -65.81 -19.65 -55.89
N SER A 79 -66.93 -20.14 -56.43
CA SER A 79 -68.27 -19.53 -56.21
C SER A 79 -69.39 -20.57 -56.13
N ASN A 80 -70.48 -20.28 -55.43
CA ASN A 80 -71.65 -21.15 -55.30
C ASN A 80 -73.00 -20.39 -55.36
N ASN A 81 -74.07 -21.05 -55.81
CA ASN A 81 -75.45 -20.53 -55.80
C ASN A 81 -76.28 -21.42 -54.87
N ASN A 82 -76.62 -20.96 -53.67
CA ASN A 82 -77.28 -21.82 -52.69
C ASN A 82 -78.19 -20.97 -51.78
N THR A 83 -79.23 -21.55 -51.17
CA THR A 83 -80.25 -20.82 -50.39
C THR A 83 -80.24 -21.11 -48.88
N THR A 84 -79.29 -21.92 -48.38
CA THR A 84 -79.09 -22.22 -46.95
C THR A 84 -78.13 -21.26 -46.27
N ASN A 85 -78.65 -20.39 -45.41
CA ASN A 85 -77.92 -19.38 -44.66
C ASN A 85 -77.77 -19.81 -43.18
N PRO A 86 -76.56 -19.78 -42.55
CA PRO A 86 -75.25 -19.30 -43.04
C PRO A 86 -74.39 -20.30 -43.85
N TYR A 87 -73.34 -19.81 -44.53
CA TYR A 87 -72.41 -20.56 -45.42
C TYR A 87 -70.96 -20.54 -44.94
N THR A 88 -70.17 -21.57 -45.23
CA THR A 88 -68.75 -21.66 -44.82
C THR A 88 -67.83 -22.05 -45.98
N HIS A 89 -66.63 -21.46 -46.07
CA HIS A 89 -65.59 -21.70 -47.06
C HIS A 89 -64.19 -21.79 -46.42
N THR A 90 -63.27 -22.55 -47.01
CA THR A 90 -61.90 -22.73 -46.49
C THR A 90 -60.87 -22.37 -47.57
N TYR A 91 -59.94 -21.48 -47.25
CA TYR A 91 -58.86 -21.04 -48.14
C TYR A 91 -57.62 -21.92 -47.99
N ASN A 92 -57.01 -22.28 -49.13
CA ASN A 92 -55.79 -23.11 -49.15
C ASN A 92 -54.49 -22.29 -49.20
N ASP A 93 -54.56 -21.02 -49.64
CA ASP A 93 -53.42 -20.12 -49.72
C ASP A 93 -53.55 -18.96 -48.72
N CYS A 94 -52.42 -18.47 -48.19
CA CYS A 94 -52.39 -17.26 -47.39
C CYS A 94 -52.51 -16.02 -48.31
N GLY A 95 -53.31 -15.04 -47.92
CA GLY A 95 -53.61 -13.88 -48.76
C GLY A 95 -54.86 -13.11 -48.36
N ASN A 96 -55.10 -11.99 -49.04
CA ASN A 96 -56.32 -11.19 -48.88
C ASN A 96 -57.32 -11.57 -49.96
N PHE A 97 -58.53 -11.99 -49.57
CA PHE A 97 -59.59 -12.42 -50.47
C PHE A 97 -60.86 -11.58 -50.29
N THR A 98 -61.56 -11.30 -51.37
CA THR A 98 -62.81 -10.52 -51.36
C THR A 98 -64.01 -11.42 -51.65
N ILE A 99 -64.81 -11.68 -50.62
CA ILE A 99 -66.06 -12.42 -50.73
C ILE A 99 -67.13 -11.49 -51.29
N THR A 100 -67.85 -11.92 -52.33
CA THR A 100 -68.91 -11.18 -53.01
C THR A 100 -70.23 -11.95 -52.95
N HIS A 101 -71.27 -11.32 -52.41
CA HIS A 101 -72.63 -11.83 -52.38
C HIS A 101 -73.50 -11.10 -53.40
N THR A 102 -74.30 -11.82 -54.19
CA THR A 102 -75.19 -11.27 -55.22
C THR A 102 -76.61 -11.78 -55.02
N VAL A 103 -77.60 -10.89 -55.02
CA VAL A 103 -79.01 -11.22 -54.75
C VAL A 103 -79.96 -10.56 -55.74
N GLN A 104 -80.99 -11.26 -56.22
CA GLN A 104 -82.01 -10.73 -57.15
C GLN A 104 -83.29 -10.27 -56.44
N CYS A 105 -83.75 -9.04 -56.71
CA CYS A 105 -84.97 -8.43 -56.14
C CYS A 105 -86.20 -8.55 -57.06
N ALA A 106 -87.41 -8.38 -56.49
CA ALA A 106 -88.67 -8.34 -57.23
C ALA A 106 -88.65 -7.21 -58.29
N GLY A 107 -88.81 -7.56 -59.58
CA GLY A 107 -88.60 -6.66 -60.72
C GLY A 107 -87.38 -7.03 -61.59
N GLY A 108 -86.55 -7.99 -61.17
CA GLY A 108 -85.48 -8.59 -61.97
C GLY A 108 -84.07 -7.98 -61.78
N THR A 109 -83.92 -6.94 -60.95
CA THR A 109 -82.64 -6.27 -60.65
C THR A 109 -81.79 -7.06 -59.63
N PHE A 110 -80.47 -7.09 -59.80
CA PHE A 110 -79.53 -7.72 -58.86
C PHE A 110 -78.78 -6.68 -58.03
N LEU A 111 -78.64 -6.93 -56.72
CA LEU A 111 -77.80 -6.19 -55.78
C LEU A 111 -76.60 -7.05 -55.38
N THR A 112 -75.45 -6.42 -55.17
CA THR A 112 -74.23 -7.08 -54.68
C THR A 112 -73.68 -6.41 -53.44
N ALA A 113 -73.12 -7.21 -52.53
CA ALA A 113 -72.33 -6.77 -51.39
C ALA A 113 -71.00 -7.52 -51.36
N THR A 114 -69.94 -6.93 -50.81
CA THR A 114 -68.63 -7.56 -50.70
C THR A 114 -68.01 -7.40 -49.30
N ALA A 115 -67.15 -8.33 -48.90
CA ALA A 115 -66.38 -8.30 -47.65
C ALA A 115 -64.99 -8.92 -47.86
N ASN A 116 -63.95 -8.33 -47.25
CA ASN A 116 -62.58 -8.83 -47.36
C ASN A 116 -62.18 -9.70 -46.15
N VAL A 117 -61.39 -10.74 -46.38
CA VAL A 117 -60.80 -11.64 -45.36
C VAL A 117 -59.31 -11.88 -45.62
N VAL A 118 -58.52 -12.12 -44.57
CA VAL A 118 -57.05 -12.26 -44.63
C VAL A 118 -56.60 -13.57 -43.99
N ILE A 119 -55.84 -14.40 -44.71
CA ILE A 119 -55.40 -15.76 -44.29
C ILE A 119 -53.87 -15.80 -44.06
N VAL A 120 -53.37 -16.39 -42.96
CA VAL A 120 -51.94 -16.39 -42.50
C VAL A 120 -51.46 -17.74 -41.88
N VAL A 121 -50.14 -18.04 -41.86
CA VAL A 121 -49.53 -19.31 -41.33
C VAL A 121 -48.79 -19.12 -39.99
N PRO A 122 -48.93 -20.01 -38.97
CA PRO A 122 -48.32 -19.83 -37.65
C PRO A 122 -46.92 -20.45 -37.43
N LEU A 123 -46.03 -19.76 -36.68
CA LEU A 123 -44.76 -20.26 -36.12
C LEU A 123 -44.91 -20.71 -34.66
N VAL A 124 -44.20 -21.78 -34.22
CA VAL A 124 -44.33 -22.36 -32.87
C VAL A 124 -42.98 -22.53 -32.17
N ASN A 125 -42.81 -21.92 -30.98
CA ASN A 125 -41.69 -22.14 -30.07
C ASN A 125 -41.84 -23.48 -29.32
N ILE A 126 -40.77 -24.28 -29.15
CA ILE A 126 -40.86 -25.60 -28.52
C ILE A 126 -40.22 -25.68 -27.12
N SER A 127 -39.12 -24.98 -26.79
CA SER A 127 -38.63 -24.99 -25.40
C SER A 127 -37.60 -23.91 -25.04
N THR A 128 -37.54 -23.61 -23.73
CA THR A 128 -36.51 -22.79 -23.06
C THR A 128 -35.97 -23.55 -21.86
N GLN A 129 -34.64 -23.64 -21.73
CA GLN A 129 -33.99 -24.38 -20.65
C GLN A 129 -32.83 -23.55 -20.07
N VAL A 130 -32.74 -23.49 -18.74
CA VAL A 130 -31.60 -22.92 -18.01
C VAL A 130 -30.72 -24.08 -17.56
N SER A 131 -29.49 -24.16 -18.05
CA SER A 131 -28.51 -25.12 -17.56
C SER A 131 -27.64 -24.46 -16.49
N ASN A 132 -27.62 -25.06 -15.30
CA ASN A 132 -26.87 -24.72 -14.06
C ASN A 132 -27.60 -23.78 -13.06
N PRO A 133 -28.61 -24.27 -12.29
CA PRO A 133 -29.44 -23.46 -11.41
C PRO A 133 -28.93 -23.38 -9.95
N GLN A 134 -27.62 -23.53 -9.71
CA GLN A 134 -27.06 -23.41 -8.35
C GLN A 134 -26.15 -22.18 -8.24
N PRO A 135 -26.70 -21.00 -7.91
CA PRO A 135 -25.90 -19.88 -7.44
C PRO A 135 -25.60 -20.07 -5.96
N SER A 136 -24.33 -20.23 -5.61
CA SER A 136 -23.82 -19.85 -4.28
C SER A 136 -23.07 -18.52 -4.44
N CYS A 137 -23.64 -17.44 -3.90
CA CYS A 137 -23.16 -16.03 -3.80
C CYS A 137 -22.41 -15.41 -5.03
N ASN A 138 -23.02 -14.36 -5.59
CA ASN A 138 -22.63 -13.47 -6.72
C ASN A 138 -21.20 -13.55 -7.31
N ASN A 139 -21.10 -14.07 -8.55
CA ASN A 139 -20.33 -13.56 -9.73
C ASN A 139 -20.29 -14.58 -10.90
N GLN A 140 -21.07 -15.67 -10.85
CA GLN A 140 -21.07 -16.66 -11.93
C GLN A 140 -22.04 -16.34 -13.07
N ILE A 141 -21.63 -16.69 -14.28
CA ILE A 141 -22.38 -16.56 -15.52
C ILE A 141 -23.31 -17.77 -15.66
N SER A 142 -24.63 -17.54 -15.63
CA SER A 142 -25.63 -18.55 -16.00
C SER A 142 -25.90 -18.49 -17.51
N THR A 143 -26.02 -19.63 -18.18
CA THR A 143 -26.33 -19.66 -19.63
C THR A 143 -27.77 -20.11 -19.85
N ILE A 144 -28.55 -19.32 -20.58
CA ILE A 144 -29.92 -19.66 -20.96
C ILE A 144 -29.96 -20.06 -22.44
N SER A 145 -30.65 -21.16 -22.75
CA SER A 145 -30.77 -21.68 -24.10
C SER A 145 -32.22 -21.63 -24.63
N TYR A 146 -32.37 -21.27 -25.91
CA TYR A 146 -33.66 -21.08 -26.59
C TYR A 146 -33.69 -21.88 -27.88
N THR A 147 -34.67 -22.77 -28.07
CA THR A 147 -34.78 -23.58 -29.30
C THR A 147 -36.01 -23.19 -30.13
N LEU A 148 -35.77 -22.78 -31.37
CA LEU A 148 -36.76 -22.31 -32.35
C LEU A 148 -37.04 -23.39 -33.40
N CYS A 149 -38.31 -23.63 -33.73
CA CYS A 149 -38.73 -24.61 -34.73
C CYS A 149 -39.77 -23.98 -35.69
N GLN A 150 -39.79 -24.41 -36.95
CA GLN A 150 -40.84 -23.99 -37.90
C GLN A 150 -42.14 -24.80 -37.68
N GLY A 151 -43.29 -24.12 -37.69
CA GLY A 151 -44.61 -24.75 -37.70
C GLY A 151 -45.08 -25.06 -39.13
N ASN A 152 -45.88 -26.12 -39.32
CA ASN A 152 -46.43 -26.52 -40.61
C ASN A 152 -47.95 -26.29 -40.68
N CYS A 153 -48.46 -25.71 -41.77
CA CYS A 153 -49.85 -25.86 -42.17
C CYS A 153 -49.97 -27.09 -43.10
N LEU A 154 -50.60 -28.16 -42.63
CA LEU A 154 -50.97 -29.35 -43.43
C LEU A 154 -49.85 -30.00 -44.28
N GLY A 155 -48.60 -30.00 -43.79
CA GLY A 155 -47.58 -30.96 -44.24
C GLY A 155 -46.70 -30.60 -45.43
N GLN A 156 -46.61 -29.33 -45.85
CA GLN A 156 -45.56 -28.87 -46.78
C GLN A 156 -44.59 -27.88 -46.13
N GLN A 157 -43.29 -28.11 -46.32
CA GLN A 157 -42.19 -27.33 -45.75
C GLN A 157 -41.96 -26.05 -46.57
N GLN A 158 -41.91 -24.88 -45.93
CA GLN A 158 -41.45 -23.63 -46.55
C GLN A 158 -40.32 -23.00 -45.72
N ASN A 159 -39.23 -22.60 -46.39
CA ASN A 159 -38.07 -21.97 -45.75
C ASN A 159 -38.35 -20.49 -45.45
N ILE A 160 -38.18 -20.06 -44.19
CA ILE A 160 -38.23 -18.65 -43.80
C ILE A 160 -36.98 -17.92 -44.31
N ASN A 161 -37.15 -17.09 -45.34
CA ASN A 161 -36.06 -16.35 -45.99
C ASN A 161 -35.99 -14.87 -45.55
N VAL A 162 -36.39 -14.57 -44.31
CA VAL A 162 -36.42 -13.19 -43.77
C VAL A 162 -35.59 -13.12 -42.48
N PRO A 163 -34.78 -12.05 -42.25
CA PRO A 163 -34.06 -11.86 -40.99
C PRO A 163 -35.01 -11.70 -39.80
N VAL A 164 -34.61 -12.25 -38.65
CA VAL A 164 -35.40 -12.18 -37.41
C VAL A 164 -34.58 -11.51 -36.31
N THR A 165 -35.13 -10.47 -35.70
CA THR A 165 -34.50 -9.78 -34.56
C THR A 165 -35.04 -10.31 -33.25
N LEU A 166 -34.15 -10.80 -32.39
CA LEU A 166 -34.42 -11.19 -31.01
C LEU A 166 -34.21 -9.99 -30.09
N THR A 167 -35.16 -9.76 -29.19
CA THR A 167 -35.19 -8.64 -28.25
C THR A 167 -35.52 -9.17 -26.85
N VAL A 168 -34.65 -8.87 -25.88
CA VAL A 168 -34.68 -9.41 -24.50
C VAL A 168 -34.58 -8.24 -23.51
N PRO A 169 -35.66 -7.87 -22.82
CA PRO A 169 -35.59 -6.92 -21.72
C PRO A 169 -34.74 -7.53 -20.59
N ILE A 170 -33.72 -6.81 -20.11
CA ILE A 170 -32.88 -7.25 -19.01
C ILE A 170 -33.58 -6.88 -17.70
N PRO A 171 -34.06 -7.86 -16.90
CA PRO A 171 -34.71 -7.56 -15.62
C PRO A 171 -33.71 -6.94 -14.64
N THR A 172 -34.23 -6.12 -13.72
CA THR A 172 -33.45 -5.60 -12.59
C THR A 172 -32.76 -6.72 -11.83
N GLY A 173 -31.48 -6.53 -11.50
CA GLY A 173 -30.64 -7.52 -10.82
C GLY A 173 -29.88 -8.47 -11.73
N PHE A 174 -29.98 -8.32 -13.05
CA PHE A 174 -29.19 -9.05 -14.03
C PHE A 174 -28.43 -8.14 -15.01
N GLU A 175 -27.39 -8.70 -15.62
CA GLU A 175 -26.55 -8.08 -16.64
C GLU A 175 -26.35 -9.03 -17.82
N ILE A 176 -26.47 -8.54 -19.06
CA ILE A 176 -26.21 -9.31 -20.29
C ILE A 176 -25.17 -8.57 -21.11
N ALA A 177 -24.04 -9.24 -21.40
CA ALA A 177 -22.94 -8.69 -22.21
C ALA A 177 -22.46 -7.28 -21.78
N GLY A 178 -22.38 -7.00 -20.49
CA GLY A 178 -21.91 -5.69 -19.99
C GLY A 178 -23.02 -4.68 -19.66
N GLN A 179 -24.29 -4.99 -19.94
CA GLN A 179 -25.39 -4.02 -19.86
C GLN A 179 -26.43 -4.42 -18.82
N SER A 180 -26.90 -3.47 -18.02
CA SER A 180 -27.99 -3.63 -17.03
C SER A 180 -29.14 -2.64 -17.28
N GLY A 181 -30.37 -3.02 -16.93
CA GLY A 181 -31.54 -2.12 -16.94
C GLY A 181 -32.09 -1.68 -18.30
N SER A 182 -31.64 -2.28 -19.41
CA SER A 182 -32.09 -1.96 -20.78
C SER A 182 -32.47 -3.22 -21.57
N THR A 183 -32.84 -3.09 -22.84
CA THR A 183 -33.23 -4.23 -23.69
C THR A 183 -32.06 -4.65 -24.58
N TRP A 184 -31.64 -5.91 -24.48
CA TRP A 184 -30.62 -6.49 -25.35
C TRP A 184 -31.24 -6.99 -26.66
N THR A 185 -30.61 -6.72 -27.81
CA THR A 185 -31.11 -7.18 -29.12
C THR A 185 -30.02 -7.85 -29.96
N ALA A 186 -30.40 -8.86 -30.73
CA ALA A 186 -29.54 -9.52 -31.71
C ALA A 186 -30.34 -9.93 -32.95
N THR A 187 -29.80 -9.70 -34.15
CA THR A 187 -30.47 -10.05 -35.41
C THR A 187 -29.84 -11.29 -36.03
N LEU A 188 -30.67 -12.30 -36.29
CA LEU A 188 -30.26 -13.49 -37.03
C LEU A 188 -30.42 -13.24 -38.54
N PRO A 189 -29.39 -13.57 -39.35
CA PRO A 189 -29.47 -13.46 -40.80
C PRO A 189 -30.59 -14.33 -41.42
N ALA A 190 -31.07 -13.97 -42.61
CA ALA A 190 -32.01 -14.80 -43.38
C ALA A 190 -31.45 -16.23 -43.60
N ASN A 191 -32.33 -17.25 -43.58
CA ASN A 191 -32.02 -18.68 -43.70
C ASN A 191 -31.25 -19.32 -42.53
N SER A 192 -31.06 -18.63 -41.41
CA SER A 192 -30.34 -19.18 -40.24
C SER A 192 -31.14 -20.22 -39.44
N ILE A 193 -32.45 -20.37 -39.71
CA ILE A 193 -33.34 -21.31 -39.02
C ILE A 193 -33.63 -22.46 -39.98
N THR A 194 -33.08 -23.63 -39.70
CA THR A 194 -33.25 -24.84 -40.52
C THR A 194 -34.59 -25.55 -40.22
N PRO A 195 -35.10 -26.42 -41.12
CA PRO A 195 -36.41 -27.07 -40.98
C PRO A 195 -36.58 -28.02 -39.76
N GLN A 196 -35.55 -28.25 -38.95
CA GLN A 196 -35.56 -29.22 -37.83
C GLN A 196 -35.11 -28.63 -36.49
N CYS A 197 -35.27 -27.32 -36.33
CA CYS A 197 -34.99 -26.51 -35.13
C CYS A 197 -33.56 -25.96 -35.00
N THR A 198 -33.42 -24.81 -34.35
CA THR A 198 -32.13 -24.13 -34.10
C THR A 198 -32.09 -23.61 -32.65
N THR A 199 -31.00 -23.87 -31.93
CA THR A 199 -30.82 -23.46 -30.51
C THR A 199 -29.83 -22.30 -30.38
N LEU A 200 -30.21 -21.28 -29.60
CA LEU A 200 -29.42 -20.10 -29.28
C LEU A 200 -29.02 -20.11 -27.80
N TYR A 201 -27.81 -19.65 -27.48
CA TYR A 201 -27.30 -19.55 -26.10
C TYR A 201 -27.06 -18.09 -25.72
N LEU A 202 -27.56 -17.69 -24.54
CA LEU A 202 -27.43 -16.35 -23.99
C LEU A 202 -26.80 -16.41 -22.59
N ALA A 203 -25.66 -15.77 -22.41
CA ALA A 203 -24.97 -15.67 -21.13
C ALA A 203 -25.54 -14.50 -20.31
N VAL A 204 -25.88 -14.76 -19.04
CA VAL A 204 -26.50 -13.80 -18.13
C VAL A 204 -25.78 -13.82 -16.78
N LYS A 205 -25.46 -12.65 -16.24
CA LYS A 205 -24.81 -12.48 -14.94
C LYS A 205 -25.80 -11.91 -13.91
N VAL A 206 -25.82 -12.46 -12.70
CA VAL A 206 -26.62 -11.93 -11.57
C VAL A 206 -25.80 -10.87 -10.85
N ILE A 207 -26.36 -9.68 -10.70
CA ILE A 207 -25.73 -8.53 -10.04
C ILE A 207 -26.47 -8.10 -8.76
N ASP A 208 -27.74 -8.50 -8.59
CA ASP A 208 -28.52 -8.33 -7.37
C ASP A 208 -29.40 -9.57 -7.13
N LEU A 209 -29.12 -10.31 -6.06
CA LEU A 209 -29.79 -11.57 -5.74
C LEU A 209 -31.20 -11.36 -5.19
N ALA A 210 -31.45 -10.27 -4.47
CA ALA A 210 -32.78 -10.00 -3.91
C ALA A 210 -33.75 -9.54 -5.01
N ALA A 211 -33.27 -8.70 -5.93
CA ALA A 211 -34.07 -8.22 -7.05
C ALA A 211 -34.32 -9.29 -8.13
N SER A 212 -33.54 -10.37 -8.17
CA SER A 212 -33.62 -11.41 -9.20
C SER A 212 -34.58 -12.56 -8.87
N ILE A 213 -35.01 -12.71 -7.62
CA ILE A 213 -35.90 -13.81 -7.20
C ILE A 213 -37.28 -13.67 -7.86
N GLY A 214 -37.71 -14.72 -8.56
CA GLY A 214 -39.01 -14.76 -9.25
C GLY A 214 -39.07 -13.91 -10.53
N MET A 215 -37.98 -13.24 -10.91
CA MET A 215 -37.91 -12.51 -12.17
C MET A 215 -37.92 -13.48 -13.36
N THR A 216 -38.58 -13.06 -14.43
CA THR A 216 -38.69 -13.83 -15.66
C THR A 216 -37.99 -13.10 -16.79
N PHE A 217 -37.18 -13.82 -17.55
CA PHE A 217 -36.68 -13.32 -18.81
C PHE A 217 -37.75 -13.52 -19.88
N ASN A 218 -38.12 -12.43 -20.56
CA ASN A 218 -39.09 -12.46 -21.66
C ASN A 218 -38.35 -12.27 -22.99
N PHE A 219 -38.69 -13.09 -23.97
CA PHE A 219 -38.07 -13.05 -25.29
C PHE A 219 -39.11 -12.63 -26.31
N THR A 220 -38.79 -11.58 -27.07
CA THR A 220 -39.63 -11.10 -28.16
C THR A 220 -38.86 -11.22 -29.47
N MET A 221 -39.53 -11.73 -30.49
CA MET A 221 -38.97 -11.86 -31.84
C MET A 221 -39.83 -11.08 -32.81
N THR A 222 -39.20 -10.29 -33.67
CA THR A 222 -39.91 -9.48 -34.66
C THR A 222 -39.30 -9.68 -36.06
N PRO A 223 -40.11 -10.07 -37.07
CA PRO A 223 -39.67 -10.08 -38.45
C PRO A 223 -39.70 -8.66 -39.05
N SER A 224 -38.87 -8.41 -40.05
CA SER A 224 -38.62 -7.09 -40.63
C SER A 224 -39.64 -6.59 -41.68
N ALA A 225 -40.95 -6.88 -41.49
CA ALA A 225 -42.13 -6.43 -42.29
C ALA A 225 -42.66 -7.41 -43.38
N PRO A 226 -43.87 -7.19 -43.97
CA PRO A 226 -45.03 -8.01 -43.65
C PRO A 226 -45.45 -8.93 -44.82
N ALA A 227 -45.36 -10.25 -44.63
CA ALA A 227 -46.05 -11.23 -45.49
C ALA A 227 -46.16 -12.60 -44.78
N CYS A 228 -47.37 -13.17 -44.79
CA CYS A 228 -47.75 -14.58 -44.54
C CYS A 228 -47.29 -15.32 -43.27
N ILE A 229 -46.85 -14.65 -42.19
CA ILE A 229 -46.49 -15.33 -40.94
C ILE A 229 -47.22 -14.69 -39.75
N ASP A 230 -48.00 -15.48 -39.02
CA ASP A 230 -48.55 -15.11 -37.72
C ASP A 230 -47.67 -15.71 -36.62
N PHE A 231 -47.01 -14.87 -35.83
CA PHE A 231 -46.31 -15.36 -34.65
C PHE A 231 -47.35 -15.51 -33.55
N VAL A 232 -47.67 -16.74 -33.15
CA VAL A 232 -48.35 -16.94 -31.86
C VAL A 232 -47.28 -16.74 -30.79
N PRO A 233 -47.28 -15.63 -30.04
CA PRO A 233 -46.24 -15.38 -29.07
C PRO A 233 -46.55 -16.24 -27.85
N ASN A 234 -46.03 -17.46 -27.82
CA ASN A 234 -45.84 -18.14 -26.55
C ASN A 234 -44.60 -17.53 -25.93
N ALA A 235 -44.80 -16.50 -25.09
CA ALA A 235 -43.77 -15.99 -24.20
C ALA A 235 -43.31 -17.14 -23.31
N ALA A 236 -42.13 -17.69 -23.61
CA ALA A 236 -41.54 -18.71 -22.76
C ALA A 236 -40.89 -18.01 -21.56
N THR A 237 -41.62 -17.96 -20.44
CA THR A 237 -41.14 -17.44 -19.17
C THR A 237 -40.42 -18.55 -18.41
N THR A 238 -39.15 -18.36 -18.09
CA THR A 238 -38.41 -19.25 -17.17
C THR A 238 -38.13 -18.50 -15.87
N GLN A 239 -38.40 -19.12 -14.71
CA GLN A 239 -38.07 -18.55 -13.40
C GLN A 239 -36.79 -19.19 -12.83
N VAL A 240 -35.96 -18.38 -12.18
CA VAL A 240 -34.77 -18.83 -11.46
C VAL A 240 -35.07 -18.80 -9.95
N SER A 241 -34.94 -19.94 -9.27
CA SER A 241 -35.14 -20.06 -7.81
C SER A 241 -33.85 -20.55 -7.13
N PRO A 242 -33.03 -19.67 -6.52
CA PRO A 242 -31.83 -20.08 -5.79
C PRO A 242 -32.18 -20.73 -4.44
N ALA A 243 -31.40 -21.71 -3.99
CA ALA A 243 -31.39 -22.15 -2.59
C ALA A 243 -30.47 -21.22 -1.78
N ILE A 244 -30.96 -20.65 -0.67
CA ILE A 244 -30.23 -19.63 0.12
C ILE A 244 -30.12 -20.03 1.59
N SER A 245 -29.02 -19.66 2.25
CA SER A 245 -28.99 -19.46 3.72
C SER A 245 -29.34 -17.98 3.98
N SER A 246 -30.19 -17.71 4.97
CA SER A 246 -30.66 -16.35 5.27
C SER A 246 -30.66 -16.17 6.78
N LEU A 247 -29.68 -15.42 7.30
CA LEU A 247 -29.51 -15.22 8.73
C LEU A 247 -30.23 -13.95 9.17
N VAL A 248 -31.14 -14.10 10.12
CA VAL A 248 -31.80 -12.99 10.82
C VAL A 248 -31.36 -13.04 12.27
N ILE A 249 -30.79 -11.94 12.75
CA ILE A 249 -30.43 -11.76 14.15
C ILE A 249 -31.52 -10.95 14.86
N THR A 250 -31.79 -11.27 16.12
CA THR A 250 -32.61 -10.46 17.02
C THR A 250 -31.89 -10.35 18.36
N LYS A 251 -32.02 -9.18 19.00
CA LYS A 251 -31.45 -8.93 20.33
C LYS A 251 -32.54 -8.33 21.22
N THR A 252 -32.78 -8.94 22.37
CA THR A 252 -33.79 -8.49 23.34
C THR A 252 -33.17 -8.31 24.72
N THR A 253 -33.73 -7.43 25.55
CA THR A 253 -33.34 -7.28 26.95
C THR A 253 -34.49 -7.63 27.89
N SER A 254 -34.19 -8.34 28.97
CA SER A 254 -35.13 -8.62 30.07
C SER A 254 -35.08 -7.53 31.17
N THR A 255 -34.15 -6.59 31.08
CA THR A 255 -33.89 -5.54 32.07
C THR A 255 -33.85 -4.16 31.41
N PRO A 256 -34.98 -3.63 30.89
CA PRO A 256 -35.00 -2.39 30.13
C PRO A 256 -34.64 -1.15 30.97
N ASN A 257 -34.68 -1.24 32.31
CA ASN A 257 -34.25 -0.21 33.25
C ASN A 257 -33.29 -0.81 34.28
N VAL A 258 -32.14 -0.19 34.50
CA VAL A 258 -31.12 -0.69 35.44
C VAL A 258 -30.56 0.48 36.26
N GLN A 259 -30.38 0.26 37.57
CA GLN A 259 -29.67 1.20 38.45
C GLN A 259 -28.15 1.02 38.30
N PRO A 260 -27.31 2.02 38.63
CA PRO A 260 -25.87 1.85 38.73
C PRO A 260 -25.49 0.63 39.57
N ASN A 261 -24.47 -0.12 39.13
CA ASN A 261 -24.06 -1.43 39.61
C ASN A 261 -25.07 -2.58 39.46
N GLY A 262 -26.26 -2.35 38.88
CA GLY A 262 -27.22 -3.39 38.55
C GLY A 262 -26.80 -4.23 37.34
N THR A 263 -27.52 -5.33 37.10
CA THR A 263 -27.25 -6.24 35.98
C THR A 263 -28.17 -5.96 34.80
N ALA A 264 -27.58 -5.65 33.64
CA ALA A 264 -28.24 -5.66 32.34
C ALA A 264 -28.16 -7.06 31.70
N GLN A 265 -29.27 -7.58 31.20
CA GLN A 265 -29.35 -8.90 30.56
C GLN A 265 -29.85 -8.77 29.12
N PHE A 266 -29.18 -9.47 28.20
CA PHE A 266 -29.50 -9.54 26.79
C PHE A 266 -29.56 -10.98 26.30
N THR A 267 -30.46 -11.25 25.37
CA THR A 267 -30.52 -12.50 24.62
C THR A 267 -30.34 -12.17 23.14
N ILE A 268 -29.34 -12.78 22.51
CA ILE A 268 -29.15 -12.75 21.06
C ILE A 268 -29.69 -14.04 20.49
N THR A 269 -30.53 -13.96 19.46
CA THR A 269 -31.03 -15.12 18.71
C THR A 269 -30.71 -14.93 17.23
N VAL A 270 -30.03 -15.89 16.64
CA VAL A 270 -29.80 -15.96 15.20
C VAL A 270 -30.61 -17.10 14.62
N GLN A 271 -31.49 -16.77 13.67
CA GLN A 271 -32.33 -17.71 12.94
C GLN A 271 -31.86 -17.80 11.50
N ASN A 272 -31.67 -19.02 11.00
CA ASN A 272 -31.49 -19.27 9.58
C ASN A 272 -32.87 -19.49 8.94
N GLN A 273 -33.43 -18.45 8.33
CA GLN A 273 -34.69 -18.50 7.57
C GLN A 273 -34.50 -19.06 6.13
N GLY A 274 -33.27 -19.43 5.78
CA GLY A 274 -32.94 -20.03 4.50
C GLY A 274 -33.31 -21.50 4.39
N THR A 275 -33.25 -22.02 3.16
CA THR A 275 -33.55 -23.40 2.80
C THR A 275 -32.33 -24.34 2.91
N ILE A 276 -31.13 -23.81 3.15
CA ILE A 276 -29.88 -24.58 3.38
C ILE A 276 -29.20 -24.15 4.69
N ALA A 277 -28.34 -25.01 5.26
CA ALA A 277 -27.62 -24.72 6.50
C ALA A 277 -26.56 -23.60 6.31
N ALA A 278 -26.39 -22.75 7.32
CA ALA A 278 -25.33 -21.75 7.38
C ALA A 278 -24.17 -22.29 8.23
N ASN A 279 -22.95 -22.32 7.72
CA ASN A 279 -21.80 -22.92 8.41
C ASN A 279 -20.73 -21.87 8.71
N ASN A 280 -19.96 -22.08 9.79
CA ASN A 280 -18.91 -21.18 10.25
C ASN A 280 -19.41 -19.74 10.48
N VAL A 281 -20.58 -19.59 11.10
CA VAL A 281 -21.19 -18.29 11.39
C VAL A 281 -20.49 -17.67 12.59
N GLU A 282 -20.24 -16.37 12.55
CA GLU A 282 -19.73 -15.60 13.69
C GLU A 282 -20.76 -14.57 14.13
N ILE A 283 -21.12 -14.57 15.41
CA ILE A 283 -21.97 -13.53 16.00
C ILE A 283 -21.06 -12.57 16.74
N ILE A 284 -21.23 -11.28 16.48
CA ILE A 284 -20.43 -10.23 17.09
C ILE A 284 -21.35 -9.31 17.89
N ASP A 285 -21.03 -9.06 19.15
CA ASP A 285 -21.72 -8.13 20.05
C ASP A 285 -20.78 -6.98 20.43
N ASN A 286 -21.15 -5.75 20.14
CA ASN A 286 -20.46 -4.55 20.59
C ASN A 286 -21.26 -3.90 21.73
N PHE A 287 -20.76 -4.04 22.96
CA PHE A 287 -21.43 -3.52 24.15
C PHE A 287 -20.86 -2.15 24.57
N PRO A 288 -21.68 -1.24 25.10
CA PRO A 288 -21.21 0.09 25.45
C PRO A 288 -20.22 0.01 26.61
N ALA A 289 -19.23 0.90 26.67
CA ALA A 289 -18.24 0.89 27.75
C ALA A 289 -18.84 1.04 29.17
N ALA A 290 -20.08 1.50 29.27
CA ALA A 290 -20.85 1.47 30.51
C ALA A 290 -21.05 0.06 31.10
N PHE A 291 -20.82 -1.00 30.33
CA PHE A 291 -21.09 -2.38 30.71
C PHE A 291 -19.80 -3.15 31.00
N ILE A 292 -19.79 -3.86 32.13
CA ILE A 292 -18.73 -4.79 32.51
C ILE A 292 -19.29 -6.21 32.34
N PRO A 293 -18.73 -7.07 31.48
CA PRO A 293 -19.22 -8.45 31.29
C PRO A 293 -19.27 -9.24 32.60
N LEU A 294 -20.39 -9.91 32.87
CA LEU A 294 -20.59 -10.78 34.04
C LEU A 294 -20.71 -12.26 33.66
N THR A 295 -21.50 -12.57 32.64
CA THR A 295 -21.74 -13.95 32.20
C THR A 295 -21.91 -13.96 30.69
N LEU A 296 -21.07 -14.77 30.04
CA LEU A 296 -21.03 -14.95 28.59
C LEU A 296 -21.13 -16.44 28.23
N PRO A 297 -21.52 -16.77 26.99
CA PRO A 297 -21.45 -18.13 26.48
C PRO A 297 -20.03 -18.71 26.57
N SER A 298 -19.91 -20.01 26.84
CA SER A 298 -18.60 -20.67 26.98
C SER A 298 -17.76 -20.68 25.70
N SER A 299 -18.38 -20.53 24.53
CA SER A 299 -17.70 -20.38 23.24
C SER A 299 -17.30 -18.94 22.92
N ALA A 300 -17.75 -17.96 23.72
CA ALA A 300 -17.53 -16.55 23.44
C ALA A 300 -16.08 -16.13 23.77
N THR A 301 -15.51 -15.29 22.92
CA THR A 301 -14.25 -14.59 23.19
C THR A 301 -14.53 -13.09 23.31
N ILE A 302 -13.81 -12.41 24.21
CA ILE A 302 -13.91 -10.96 24.39
C ILE A 302 -12.61 -10.32 23.92
N ALA A 303 -12.71 -9.26 23.13
CA ALA A 303 -11.57 -8.44 22.73
C ALA A 303 -11.94 -6.96 22.81
N GLY A 304 -11.73 -6.34 23.98
CA GLY A 304 -12.20 -4.98 24.25
C GLY A 304 -13.69 -4.98 24.61
N ASP A 305 -14.48 -4.19 23.91
CA ASP A 305 -15.94 -4.08 23.99
C ASP A 305 -16.68 -5.01 23.00
N ILE A 306 -15.93 -5.84 22.28
CA ILE A 306 -16.48 -6.78 21.30
C ILE A 306 -16.47 -8.21 21.85
N ILE A 307 -17.63 -8.87 21.80
CA ILE A 307 -17.79 -10.31 22.08
C ILE A 307 -17.99 -11.03 20.76
N THR A 308 -17.16 -12.03 20.47
CA THR A 308 -17.32 -12.90 19.29
C THR A 308 -17.78 -14.29 19.73
N ILE A 309 -18.86 -14.80 19.13
CA ILE A 309 -19.43 -16.12 19.41
C ILE A 309 -19.40 -16.94 18.12
N PRO A 310 -18.45 -17.89 17.97
CA PRO A 310 -18.40 -18.77 16.82
C PRO A 310 -19.50 -19.84 16.89
N VAL A 311 -20.16 -20.08 15.75
CA VAL A 311 -21.23 -21.08 15.57
C VAL A 311 -20.90 -21.94 14.35
N SER A 312 -20.63 -23.22 14.59
CA SER A 312 -20.19 -24.15 13.54
C SER A 312 -21.22 -24.38 12.43
N SER A 313 -22.50 -24.53 12.79
CA SER A 313 -23.60 -24.68 11.83
C SER A 313 -24.95 -24.27 12.42
N ILE A 314 -25.77 -23.59 11.63
CA ILE A 314 -27.18 -23.30 11.90
C ILE A 314 -28.01 -23.99 10.79
N PRO A 315 -28.76 -25.07 11.10
CA PRO A 315 -29.58 -25.79 10.12
C PRO A 315 -30.58 -24.87 9.40
N ALA A 316 -31.04 -25.28 8.20
CA ALA A 316 -32.14 -24.60 7.51
C ALA A 316 -33.38 -24.52 8.42
N ASN A 317 -34.01 -23.35 8.51
CA ASN A 317 -35.10 -23.03 9.45
C ASN A 317 -34.75 -23.21 10.95
N GLY A 318 -33.48 -23.43 11.30
CA GLY A 318 -32.99 -23.56 12.67
C GLY A 318 -32.63 -22.22 13.31
N SER A 319 -32.46 -22.21 14.63
CA SER A 319 -32.02 -21.03 15.38
C SER A 319 -31.08 -21.40 16.52
N VAL A 320 -30.20 -20.48 16.88
CA VAL A 320 -29.35 -20.54 18.08
C VAL A 320 -29.55 -19.30 18.92
N SER A 321 -29.49 -19.42 20.25
CA SER A 321 -29.68 -18.32 21.19
C SER A 321 -28.59 -18.29 22.25
N PHE A 322 -28.13 -17.09 22.60
CA PHE A 322 -27.08 -16.84 23.58
C PHE A 322 -27.50 -15.76 24.58
N ASN A 323 -27.26 -16.00 25.87
CA ASN A 323 -27.51 -15.04 26.92
C ASN A 323 -26.22 -14.32 27.31
N LEU A 324 -26.31 -13.00 27.44
CA LEU A 324 -25.23 -12.11 27.84
C LEU A 324 -25.72 -11.29 29.03
N SER A 325 -24.93 -11.21 30.09
CA SER A 325 -25.23 -10.30 31.20
C SER A 325 -24.04 -9.42 31.52
N PHE A 326 -24.32 -8.16 31.83
CA PHE A 326 -23.35 -7.12 32.11
C PHE A 326 -23.71 -6.38 33.39
N LYS A 327 -22.72 -5.95 34.17
CA LYS A 327 -22.88 -4.98 35.24
C LYS A 327 -22.84 -3.58 34.66
N VAL A 328 -23.75 -2.70 35.06
CA VAL A 328 -23.81 -1.34 34.54
C VAL A 328 -23.05 -0.38 35.46
N ALA A 329 -21.91 0.13 35.00
CA ALA A 329 -20.96 0.89 35.81
C ALA A 329 -20.89 2.38 35.44
N THR A 330 -22.03 3.00 35.08
CA THR A 330 -22.09 4.43 34.70
C THR A 330 -23.09 5.22 35.55
N LEU A 331 -22.88 6.54 35.66
CA LEU A 331 -23.87 7.50 36.17
C LEU A 331 -24.45 8.40 35.05
N CYS A 332 -24.07 8.18 33.79
CA CYS A 332 -24.61 8.94 32.67
C CYS A 332 -26.09 8.62 32.46
N ALA A 333 -26.94 9.65 32.47
CA ALA A 333 -28.35 9.49 32.11
C ALA A 333 -28.50 9.17 30.61
N GLY A 334 -29.49 8.34 30.26
CA GLY A 334 -29.80 7.99 28.88
C GLY A 334 -29.82 6.48 28.61
N ASN A 335 -30.10 6.11 27.37
CA ASN A 335 -30.14 4.73 26.91
C ASN A 335 -28.73 4.26 26.55
N GLN A 336 -28.29 3.18 27.18
CA GLN A 336 -27.09 2.43 26.78
C GLN A 336 -27.49 1.42 25.71
N VAL A 337 -26.96 1.58 24.51
CA VAL A 337 -27.28 0.72 23.35
C VAL A 337 -26.22 -0.37 23.26
N ASN A 338 -26.63 -1.63 23.24
CA ASN A 338 -25.78 -2.78 22.94
C ASN A 338 -26.15 -3.30 21.54
N GLU A 339 -25.16 -3.40 20.66
CA GLU A 339 -25.34 -3.72 19.25
C GLU A 339 -24.82 -5.13 18.94
N ALA A 340 -25.52 -5.88 18.10
CA ALA A 340 -25.06 -7.18 17.64
C ALA A 340 -25.24 -7.34 16.14
N TRP A 341 -24.34 -8.09 15.51
CA TRP A 341 -24.45 -8.50 14.12
C TRP A 341 -23.96 -9.92 13.90
N VAL A 342 -24.27 -10.47 12.73
CA VAL A 342 -23.88 -11.83 12.34
C VAL A 342 -23.09 -11.79 11.02
N LEU A 343 -21.96 -12.48 10.99
CA LEU A 343 -21.08 -12.64 9.83
C LEU A 343 -21.11 -14.07 9.28
N HIS A 344 -21.04 -14.18 7.97
CA HIS A 344 -20.86 -15.45 7.25
C HIS A 344 -19.60 -15.36 6.38
N PRO A 345 -18.56 -16.19 6.58
CA PRO A 345 -17.23 -16.04 5.97
C PRO A 345 -17.16 -16.31 4.45
N ALA A 346 -18.30 -16.40 3.76
CA ALA A 346 -18.39 -16.74 2.34
C ALA A 346 -19.20 -15.74 1.50
N CYS A 347 -19.82 -14.71 2.11
CA CYS A 347 -20.62 -13.71 1.40
C CYS A 347 -20.48 -12.34 2.09
N ASP A 348 -19.76 -11.38 1.47
CA ASP A 348 -19.56 -10.01 1.97
C ASP A 348 -20.73 -9.07 1.56
N PHE A 349 -21.96 -9.36 1.99
CA PHE A 349 -23.07 -8.39 1.93
C PHE A 349 -23.67 -8.18 3.32
N GLU A 350 -24.11 -6.93 3.57
CA GLU A 350 -24.51 -6.33 4.85
C GLU A 350 -24.91 -7.33 5.97
N SER A 351 -24.14 -7.27 7.06
CA SER A 351 -24.47 -7.93 8.30
C SER A 351 -25.83 -7.43 8.80
N ALA A 352 -26.77 -8.33 9.03
CA ALA A 352 -27.99 -7.98 9.75
C ALA A 352 -27.56 -7.42 11.12
N HIS A 353 -27.84 -6.15 11.38
CA HIS A 353 -27.46 -5.41 12.57
C HIS A 353 -28.70 -5.20 13.44
N VAL A 354 -28.58 -5.47 14.73
CA VAL A 354 -29.65 -5.26 15.70
C VAL A 354 -29.12 -4.62 16.96
N THR A 355 -29.93 -3.74 17.53
CA THR A 355 -29.62 -3.04 18.76
C THR A 355 -30.64 -3.38 19.84
N ALA A 356 -30.20 -3.53 21.07
CA ALA A 356 -31.06 -3.54 22.25
C ALA A 356 -30.54 -2.52 23.25
N SER A 357 -31.43 -1.75 23.86
CA SER A 357 -31.04 -0.67 24.77
C SER A 357 -31.54 -0.90 26.18
N VAL A 358 -30.74 -0.47 27.15
CA VAL A 358 -31.12 -0.39 28.57
C VAL A 358 -31.09 1.06 29.01
N SER A 359 -32.15 1.52 29.67
CA SER A 359 -32.25 2.88 30.20
C SER A 359 -31.66 2.95 31.61
N MET A 360 -30.82 3.95 31.86
CA MET A 360 -30.28 4.21 33.19
C MET A 360 -31.34 4.82 34.10
N ASN A 361 -31.67 4.16 35.21
CA ASN A 361 -32.55 4.69 36.25
C ASN A 361 -31.73 5.14 37.46
N LEU A 362 -31.63 6.45 37.66
CA LEU A 362 -30.88 7.03 38.78
C LEU A 362 -31.75 7.28 40.03
N ASN A 363 -33.07 7.04 39.95
CA ASN A 363 -33.97 7.29 41.08
C ASN A 363 -33.63 6.37 42.27
N GLY A 364 -33.48 6.96 43.45
CA GLY A 364 -33.18 6.25 44.70
C GLY A 364 -31.71 5.86 44.88
N VAL A 365 -30.82 6.23 43.97
CA VAL A 365 -29.38 6.00 44.09
C VAL A 365 -28.77 7.16 44.92
N PRO A 366 -27.97 6.89 45.96
CA PRO A 366 -27.36 7.93 46.79
C PRO A 366 -26.14 8.55 46.07
N ILE A 367 -26.40 9.37 45.04
CA ILE A 367 -25.36 10.09 44.29
C ILE A 367 -24.98 11.35 45.05
N VAL A 368 -23.69 11.54 45.35
CA VAL A 368 -23.17 12.76 45.96
C VAL A 368 -22.64 13.68 44.86
N VAL A 369 -23.23 14.88 44.74
CA VAL A 369 -22.75 15.93 43.82
C VAL A 369 -21.64 16.72 44.50
N VAL A 370 -20.46 16.78 43.87
CA VAL A 370 -19.26 17.42 44.40
C VAL A 370 -18.97 18.68 43.56
N PRO A 371 -19.22 19.90 44.07
CA PRO A 371 -18.99 21.14 43.31
C PRO A 371 -17.50 21.47 43.11
N GLY A 372 -16.59 20.70 43.71
CA GLY A 372 -15.15 20.93 43.81
C GLY A 372 -14.71 21.12 45.27
N GLY A 373 -13.41 21.20 45.52
CA GLY A 373 -12.84 21.38 46.86
C GLY A 373 -12.01 20.18 47.34
N ASN A 374 -12.00 19.92 48.65
CA ASN A 374 -11.22 18.85 49.26
C ASN A 374 -12.03 17.54 49.40
N VAL A 375 -11.36 16.39 49.28
CA VAL A 375 -12.00 15.08 49.43
C VAL A 375 -12.58 14.87 50.82
N THR A 376 -11.97 15.44 51.86
CA THR A 376 -12.45 15.38 53.25
C THR A 376 -13.76 16.12 53.48
N ASP A 377 -14.11 17.05 52.58
CA ASP A 377 -15.32 17.86 52.70
C ASP A 377 -16.53 17.18 52.02
N ILE A 378 -16.31 16.05 51.33
CA ILE A 378 -17.37 15.30 50.66
C ILE A 378 -18.19 14.53 51.69
N PRO A 379 -19.54 14.69 51.70
CA PRO A 379 -20.40 13.93 52.59
C PRO A 379 -20.18 12.41 52.47
N GLY A 380 -19.91 11.77 53.60
CA GLY A 380 -19.67 10.33 53.67
C GLY A 380 -18.20 9.92 53.60
N TRP A 381 -17.23 10.85 53.64
CA TRP A 381 -15.81 10.52 53.79
C TRP A 381 -15.47 10.12 55.25
N PRO A 382 -14.65 9.07 55.50
CA PRO A 382 -14.14 8.09 54.54
C PRO A 382 -15.27 7.23 53.95
N PHE A 383 -15.20 6.97 52.63
CA PHE A 383 -16.34 6.51 51.84
C PHE A 383 -16.81 5.08 52.17
N PRO A 384 -18.13 4.83 52.16
CA PRO A 384 -18.68 3.48 52.22
C PRO A 384 -18.47 2.76 50.88
N ASN A 385 -18.48 1.42 50.91
CA ASN A 385 -18.45 0.58 49.71
C ASN A 385 -19.88 0.24 49.24
N PRO A 386 -20.31 0.61 48.01
CA PRO A 386 -19.66 1.51 47.05
C PRO A 386 -20.00 2.99 47.28
N VAL A 387 -19.24 3.90 46.64
CA VAL A 387 -19.59 5.32 46.56
C VAL A 387 -19.87 5.77 45.12
N PHE A 388 -20.88 6.62 44.95
CA PHE A 388 -21.25 7.21 43.66
C PHE A 388 -21.10 8.73 43.72
N LEU A 389 -20.10 9.27 43.02
CA LEU A 389 -19.79 10.70 43.02
C LEU A 389 -20.04 11.30 41.63
N HIS A 390 -20.68 12.47 41.59
CA HIS A 390 -20.74 13.32 40.41
C HIS A 390 -19.92 14.60 40.66
N VAL A 391 -18.71 14.65 40.12
CA VAL A 391 -17.72 15.70 40.39
C VAL A 391 -17.83 16.79 39.32
N GLN A 392 -18.29 17.98 39.71
CA GLN A 392 -18.57 19.11 38.82
C GLN A 392 -17.47 20.18 38.80
N GLY A 393 -16.58 20.19 39.81
CA GLY A 393 -15.44 21.09 39.88
C GLY A 393 -14.20 20.38 40.41
N ASP A 394 -13.05 21.05 40.34
CA ASP A 394 -11.75 20.46 40.69
C ASP A 394 -11.72 19.88 42.11
N LEU A 395 -11.19 18.66 42.23
CA LEU A 395 -11.14 17.89 43.47
C LEU A 395 -9.69 17.70 43.94
N THR A 396 -9.41 17.98 45.20
CA THR A 396 -8.10 17.77 45.84
C THR A 396 -8.16 16.61 46.84
N ILE A 397 -7.28 15.62 46.68
CA ILE A 397 -7.11 14.49 47.62
C ILE A 397 -6.22 14.95 48.80
N ASN A 398 -6.72 15.89 49.60
CA ASN A 398 -5.97 16.49 50.72
C ASN A 398 -5.68 15.50 51.87
N GLU A 399 -6.39 14.38 51.93
CA GLU A 399 -6.03 13.23 52.76
C GLU A 399 -6.03 11.95 51.92
N SER A 400 -5.08 11.06 52.23
CA SER A 400 -4.91 9.82 51.47
C SER A 400 -6.19 8.98 51.49
N THR A 401 -6.67 8.62 50.30
CA THR A 401 -8.04 8.14 50.13
C THR A 401 -8.07 6.85 49.31
N LEU A 402 -8.79 5.86 49.83
CA LEU A 402 -9.23 4.66 49.12
C LEU A 402 -10.66 4.89 48.61
N PHE A 403 -10.84 4.78 47.30
CA PHE A 403 -12.15 4.62 46.68
C PHE A 403 -12.47 3.13 46.64
N PRO A 404 -13.47 2.67 47.41
CA PRO A 404 -13.71 1.24 47.61
C PRO A 404 -14.21 0.56 46.33
N ALA A 405 -14.04 -0.76 46.26
CA ALA A 405 -14.52 -1.61 45.18
C ALA A 405 -15.91 -1.20 44.65
N THR A 406 -16.07 -1.23 43.34
CA THR A 406 -17.35 -0.98 42.64
C THR A 406 -17.87 0.47 42.72
N SER A 407 -17.03 1.42 43.12
CA SER A 407 -17.37 2.84 43.12
C SER A 407 -17.40 3.42 41.70
N ILE A 408 -18.21 4.46 41.49
CA ILE A 408 -18.32 5.17 40.21
C ILE A 408 -18.17 6.67 40.44
N LEU A 409 -17.20 7.27 39.77
CA LEU A 409 -16.89 8.68 39.81
C LEU A 409 -17.13 9.29 38.43
N GLN A 410 -18.25 10.00 38.26
CA GLN A 410 -18.57 10.72 37.03
C GLN A 410 -17.99 12.13 37.05
N MET A 411 -17.12 12.42 36.09
CA MET A 411 -16.46 13.71 35.92
C MET A 411 -17.27 14.67 35.06
N GLY A 412 -17.34 15.93 35.51
CA GLY A 412 -17.84 17.06 34.74
C GLY A 412 -16.85 17.51 33.66
N ASN A 413 -17.33 18.39 32.79
CA ASN A 413 -16.56 18.95 31.69
C ASN A 413 -15.28 19.67 32.16
N GLY A 414 -14.11 19.23 31.71
CA GLY A 414 -12.82 19.85 32.06
C GLY A 414 -12.41 19.77 33.53
N VAL A 415 -13.03 18.89 34.33
CA VAL A 415 -12.70 18.71 35.76
C VAL A 415 -11.32 18.07 35.93
N LYS A 416 -10.57 18.50 36.95
CA LYS A 416 -9.28 17.91 37.34
C LYS A 416 -9.35 17.31 38.76
N ILE A 417 -8.73 16.16 38.95
CA ILE A 417 -8.40 15.62 40.29
C ILE A 417 -6.92 15.87 40.56
N THR A 418 -6.58 16.39 41.74
CA THR A 418 -5.18 16.60 42.16
C THR A 418 -4.86 15.76 43.38
N ILE A 419 -3.79 14.97 43.30
CA ILE A 419 -3.18 14.26 44.43
C ILE A 419 -2.00 15.11 44.89
N PRO A 420 -2.09 15.80 46.04
CA PRO A 420 -1.01 16.61 46.58
C PRO A 420 0.20 15.78 46.96
N THR A 421 1.29 16.48 47.24
CA THR A 421 2.55 15.90 47.72
C THR A 421 2.35 15.02 48.95
N ASP A 422 3.03 13.87 48.96
CA ASP A 422 3.02 12.84 50.01
C ASP A 422 1.64 12.22 50.32
N LYS A 423 0.65 12.40 49.44
CA LYS A 423 -0.69 11.78 49.56
C LYS A 423 -0.88 10.66 48.55
N TYR A 424 -1.83 9.76 48.82
CA TYR A 424 -2.21 8.73 47.87
C TYR A 424 -3.69 8.75 47.49
N MET A 425 -3.97 8.35 46.25
CA MET A 425 -5.30 7.98 45.76
C MET A 425 -5.25 6.52 45.32
N TRP A 426 -6.10 5.70 45.92
CA TRP A 426 -6.24 4.28 45.58
C TRP A 426 -7.62 4.06 44.97
N ILE A 427 -7.67 3.52 43.77
CA ILE A 427 -8.90 3.04 43.13
C ILE A 427 -8.86 1.53 43.00
N ASP A 428 -9.89 0.87 43.52
CA ASP A 428 -10.02 -0.59 43.51
C ASP A 428 -11.37 -0.91 42.85
N ASN A 429 -11.36 -1.72 41.77
CA ASN A 429 -12.54 -2.05 40.94
C ASN A 429 -13.47 -0.83 40.73
N THR A 430 -12.87 0.32 40.45
CA THR A 430 -13.54 1.63 40.48
C THR A 430 -13.48 2.24 39.10
N ARG A 431 -14.57 2.93 38.72
CA ARG A 431 -14.73 3.51 37.37
C ARG A 431 -14.78 5.03 37.42
N LEU A 432 -13.86 5.67 36.71
CA LEU A 432 -13.81 7.12 36.48
C LEU A 432 -14.13 7.38 35.01
N HIS A 433 -15.15 8.18 34.72
CA HIS A 433 -15.57 8.47 33.33
C HIS A 433 -16.31 9.81 33.24
N SER A 434 -16.55 10.31 32.02
CA SER A 434 -17.41 11.47 31.78
C SER A 434 -18.55 11.12 30.80
N CYS A 435 -19.55 12.00 30.67
CA CYS A 435 -20.72 11.75 29.81
C CYS A 435 -20.76 12.61 28.54
N ASP A 436 -20.32 13.86 28.62
CA ASP A 436 -20.54 14.81 27.51
C ASP A 436 -19.26 15.17 26.79
N LYS A 437 -18.23 15.52 27.55
CA LYS A 437 -16.94 16.03 27.06
C LYS A 437 -15.80 15.40 27.83
N LEU A 438 -14.59 15.47 27.28
CA LEU A 438 -13.40 15.07 28.01
C LEU A 438 -13.28 15.84 29.33
N TRP A 439 -12.83 15.17 30.39
CA TRP A 439 -12.36 15.83 31.60
C TRP A 439 -10.84 16.01 31.55
N GLU A 440 -10.26 16.81 32.44
CA GLU A 440 -8.83 17.14 32.36
C GLU A 440 -7.96 15.93 32.71
N GLY A 441 -8.27 15.24 33.82
CA GLY A 441 -7.48 14.11 34.29
C GLY A 441 -7.18 14.09 35.79
N ILE A 442 -6.41 13.08 36.20
CA ILE A 442 -5.75 13.04 37.51
C ILE A 442 -4.35 13.62 37.38
N ARG A 443 -3.99 14.54 38.27
CA ARG A 443 -2.64 15.09 38.41
C ARG A 443 -2.02 14.59 39.71
N ALA A 444 -0.95 13.82 39.60
CA ALA A 444 -0.11 13.41 40.73
C ALA A 444 1.04 14.43 40.88
N GLU A 445 1.07 15.17 41.98
CA GLU A 445 2.17 16.09 42.30
C GLU A 445 3.39 15.33 42.85
N GLN A 446 4.44 16.06 43.25
CA GLN A 446 5.68 15.47 43.72
C GLN A 446 5.48 14.49 44.88
N ASN A 447 6.10 13.30 44.85
CA ASN A 447 5.94 12.21 45.83
C ASN A 447 4.50 11.70 46.02
N ALA A 448 3.53 12.10 45.18
CA ALA A 448 2.18 11.59 45.27
C ALA A 448 2.12 10.15 44.76
N THR A 449 1.25 9.33 45.36
CA THR A 449 1.06 7.93 44.94
C THR A 449 -0.32 7.70 44.34
N PHE A 450 -0.37 7.13 43.14
CA PHE A 450 -1.61 6.64 42.54
C PHE A 450 -1.58 5.11 42.47
N VAL A 451 -2.60 4.47 43.05
CA VAL A 451 -2.77 3.01 43.04
C VAL A 451 -4.06 2.67 42.30
N SER A 452 -4.00 1.71 41.38
CA SER A 452 -5.16 1.20 40.65
C SER A 452 -5.05 -0.31 40.45
N GLU A 453 -6.11 -1.04 40.78
CA GLU A 453 -6.14 -2.51 40.73
C GLU A 453 -7.55 -3.08 40.48
N GLU A 454 -7.64 -4.41 40.37
CA GLU A 454 -8.87 -5.23 40.29
C GLU A 454 -9.89 -4.79 39.22
N ASN A 455 -9.46 -4.62 37.97
CA ASN A 455 -10.35 -4.23 36.85
C ASN A 455 -10.92 -2.81 37.00
N SER A 456 -10.12 -1.87 37.51
CA SER A 456 -10.47 -0.45 37.53
C SER A 456 -10.49 0.16 36.11
N PHE A 457 -11.25 1.25 35.94
CA PHE A 457 -11.43 1.95 34.66
C PHE A 457 -11.16 3.44 34.81
N VAL A 458 -10.36 4.01 33.92
CA VAL A 458 -10.18 5.47 33.79
C VAL A 458 -10.42 5.86 32.34
N GLU A 459 -11.46 6.66 32.10
CA GLU A 459 -12.00 6.89 30.77
C GLU A 459 -12.31 8.35 30.47
N ASP A 460 -12.32 8.66 29.17
CA ASP A 460 -12.78 9.95 28.64
C ASP A 460 -11.99 11.17 29.17
N ALA A 461 -10.71 11.01 29.50
CA ALA A 461 -9.83 12.09 29.94
C ALA A 461 -8.97 12.66 28.82
N LYS A 462 -8.54 13.92 28.96
CA LYS A 462 -7.43 14.47 28.17
C LYS A 462 -6.12 13.74 28.53
N TYR A 463 -5.79 13.72 29.82
CA TYR A 463 -4.71 12.93 30.38
C TYR A 463 -5.32 12.07 31.48
N ALA A 464 -5.41 10.74 31.34
CA ALA A 464 -5.99 9.95 32.43
C ALA A 464 -5.17 10.15 33.71
N LEU A 465 -3.85 10.11 33.56
CA LEU A 465 -2.86 10.42 34.58
C LEU A 465 -1.81 11.38 34.01
N ARG A 466 -1.62 12.52 34.67
CA ARG A 466 -0.49 13.43 34.47
C ARG A 466 0.47 13.32 35.65
N VAL A 467 1.68 12.89 35.34
CA VAL A 467 2.71 12.53 36.33
C VAL A 467 3.73 13.67 36.43
N VAL A 468 3.94 14.18 37.64
CA VAL A 468 4.99 15.16 37.96
C VAL A 468 6.19 14.42 38.60
N ASP A 469 7.31 15.11 38.79
CA ASP A 469 8.56 14.56 39.35
C ASP A 469 8.34 13.74 40.64
N ASP A 470 9.13 12.69 40.87
CA ASP A 470 9.06 11.79 42.03
C ASP A 470 7.70 11.10 42.33
N ALA A 471 6.67 11.24 41.49
CA ALA A 471 5.39 10.58 41.72
C ALA A 471 5.50 9.04 41.60
N THR A 472 4.70 8.30 42.36
CA THR A 472 4.67 6.82 42.31
C THR A 472 3.37 6.31 41.71
N LEU A 473 3.44 5.49 40.68
CA LEU A 473 2.30 4.81 40.07
C LEU A 473 2.37 3.31 40.30
N ASN A 474 1.33 2.73 40.89
CA ASN A 474 1.16 1.29 40.98
C ASN A 474 -0.16 0.91 40.30
N ILE A 475 -0.09 0.41 39.08
CA ILE A 475 -1.26 0.21 38.23
C ILE A 475 -1.24 -1.22 37.72
N SER A 476 -2.19 -2.02 38.18
CA SER A 476 -2.41 -3.38 37.74
C SER A 476 -3.84 -3.55 37.22
N GLU A 477 -4.01 -4.41 36.21
CA GLU A 477 -5.32 -4.85 35.70
C GLU A 477 -6.30 -3.69 35.46
N THR A 478 -5.79 -2.54 35.00
CA THR A 478 -6.58 -1.31 34.81
C THR A 478 -6.81 -1.07 33.33
N THR A 479 -8.04 -0.66 32.99
CA THR A 479 -8.40 -0.27 31.63
C THR A 479 -8.43 1.25 31.49
N PHE A 480 -7.53 1.76 30.66
CA PHE A 480 -7.53 3.14 30.19
C PHE A 480 -8.23 3.19 28.83
N ASN A 481 -9.40 3.82 28.76
CA ASN A 481 -10.24 3.76 27.56
C ASN A 481 -10.71 5.14 27.10
N ARG A 482 -10.58 5.43 25.80
CA ARG A 482 -10.96 6.73 25.19
C ARG A 482 -10.34 7.94 25.88
N ASN A 483 -9.11 7.78 26.39
CA ASN A 483 -8.31 8.91 26.85
C ASN A 483 -7.51 9.47 25.67
N TYR A 484 -7.39 10.79 25.54
CA TYR A 484 -6.55 11.36 24.49
C TYR A 484 -5.09 10.88 24.66
N THR A 485 -4.57 10.98 25.88
CA THR A 485 -3.39 10.24 26.34
C THR A 485 -3.69 9.60 27.68
N SER A 486 -3.33 8.32 27.86
CA SER A 486 -3.66 7.64 29.13
C SER A 486 -2.67 8.02 30.23
N ILE A 487 -1.37 7.85 30.02
CA ILE A 487 -0.36 8.32 30.96
C ILE A 487 0.55 9.33 30.28
N TYR A 488 0.62 10.52 30.86
CA TYR A 488 1.42 11.63 30.36
C TYR A 488 2.45 12.08 31.40
N ALA A 489 3.73 11.97 31.05
CA ALA A 489 4.85 12.47 31.85
C ALA A 489 5.65 13.50 31.03
N PRO A 490 5.40 14.80 31.21
CA PRO A 490 6.14 15.84 30.49
C PRO A 490 7.56 16.01 31.05
N ALA A 491 8.42 16.64 30.24
CA ALA A 491 9.69 17.19 30.73
C ALA A 491 9.45 18.19 31.87
N LEU A 492 10.36 18.21 32.86
CA LEU A 492 10.30 19.14 33.98
C LEU A 492 10.63 20.58 33.56
N THR A 493 10.18 21.55 34.36
CA THR A 493 10.45 22.98 34.12
C THR A 493 11.97 23.23 34.13
N GLY A 494 12.55 23.63 33.00
CA GLY A 494 14.00 23.73 32.82
C GLY A 494 14.61 22.70 31.86
N GLY A 495 13.80 21.76 31.34
CA GLY A 495 14.09 20.94 30.16
C GLY A 495 15.06 19.77 30.36
N ASN A 496 16.09 19.91 31.19
CA ASN A 496 17.18 18.94 31.30
C ASN A 496 17.12 18.05 32.56
N GLN A 497 16.11 18.22 33.42
CA GLN A 497 15.94 17.38 34.61
C GLN A 497 15.08 16.17 34.28
N HIS A 498 15.55 14.99 34.68
CA HIS A 498 14.77 13.77 34.54
C HIS A 498 13.65 13.73 35.56
N ASN A 499 12.45 13.40 35.11
CA ASN A 499 11.34 12.98 35.94
C ASN A 499 11.66 11.60 36.53
N THR A 500 11.77 11.53 37.85
CA THR A 500 12.18 10.36 38.62
C THR A 500 11.02 9.44 39.02
N ALA A 501 9.80 9.74 38.54
CA ALA A 501 8.61 9.01 38.91
C ALA A 501 8.82 7.49 38.78
N ALA A 502 8.32 6.73 39.77
CA ALA A 502 8.47 5.29 39.87
C ALA A 502 7.15 4.58 39.51
N TRP A 503 7.20 3.58 38.63
CA TRP A 503 5.99 3.04 37.99
C TRP A 503 6.05 1.53 37.99
N THR A 504 4.96 0.90 38.37
CA THR A 504 4.79 -0.55 38.29
C THR A 504 3.50 -0.82 37.51
N LEU A 505 3.63 -1.48 36.37
CA LEU A 505 2.56 -1.65 35.38
C LEU A 505 2.40 -3.13 35.03
N PHE A 506 1.25 -3.74 35.36
CA PHE A 506 0.97 -5.15 35.06
C PHE A 506 -0.44 -5.36 34.49
N GLY A 507 -0.54 -6.12 33.40
CA GLY A 507 -1.84 -6.59 32.90
C GLY A 507 -2.83 -5.48 32.51
N ASN A 508 -2.34 -4.29 32.15
CA ASN A 508 -3.19 -3.13 31.86
C ASN A 508 -3.68 -3.12 30.42
N THR A 509 -4.85 -2.52 30.17
CA THR A 509 -5.36 -2.34 28.81
C THR A 509 -5.46 -0.86 28.47
N PHE A 510 -4.69 -0.40 27.49
CA PHE A 510 -4.78 0.93 26.91
C PHE A 510 -5.50 0.83 25.57
N GLN A 511 -6.69 1.42 25.45
CA GLN A 511 -7.52 1.25 24.27
C GLN A 511 -8.35 2.49 23.91
N CYS A 512 -8.85 2.51 22.68
CA CYS A 512 -9.85 3.46 22.23
C CYS A 512 -11.01 2.71 21.56
N SER A 513 -11.93 2.23 22.38
CA SER A 513 -13.14 1.48 21.93
C SER A 513 -13.95 2.23 20.88
N GLU A 514 -14.05 3.55 21.03
CA GLU A 514 -14.81 4.43 20.15
C GLU A 514 -14.07 5.78 20.02
N ALA A 515 -14.53 6.64 19.10
CA ALA A 515 -13.99 7.99 18.98
C ALA A 515 -14.03 8.75 20.31
N LEU A 516 -13.00 9.57 20.55
CA LEU A 516 -12.90 10.40 21.75
C LEU A 516 -14.14 11.29 21.92
N ARG A 517 -14.58 11.48 23.16
CA ARG A 517 -15.63 12.46 23.47
C ARG A 517 -15.21 13.86 22.99
N PRO A 518 -16.17 14.74 22.68
CA PRO A 518 -15.87 16.13 22.35
C PRO A 518 -14.95 16.78 23.39
N LYS A 519 -13.99 17.56 22.91
CA LYS A 519 -13.09 18.32 23.76
C LYS A 519 -13.83 19.38 24.59
N PHE A 520 -13.24 19.74 25.71
CA PHE A 520 -13.54 20.99 26.40
C PHE A 520 -12.82 22.18 25.77
N ASP A 521 -13.16 23.41 26.17
CA ASP A 521 -12.69 24.63 25.51
C ASP A 521 -11.15 24.74 25.57
N ASN A 522 -10.52 25.34 24.54
CA ASN A 522 -9.08 25.63 24.46
C ASN A 522 -8.10 24.43 24.33
N ILE A 523 -8.53 23.29 23.78
CA ILE A 523 -7.62 22.19 23.41
C ILE A 523 -7.76 21.86 21.92
N ASN A 524 -6.67 21.49 21.25
CA ASN A 524 -6.66 21.11 19.83
C ASN A 524 -6.65 19.58 19.67
N ILE A 525 -7.84 18.97 19.67
CA ILE A 525 -8.05 17.55 19.33
C ILE A 525 -9.04 17.51 18.16
N PRO A 526 -8.74 16.81 17.04
CA PRO A 526 -9.67 16.67 15.93
C PRO A 526 -10.98 15.97 16.36
N ALA A 527 -12.12 16.42 15.83
CA ALA A 527 -13.40 15.77 16.11
C ALA A 527 -13.43 14.36 15.50
N GLY A 528 -13.93 13.37 16.25
CA GLY A 528 -13.96 11.97 15.82
C GLY A 528 -12.62 11.25 15.89
N ALA A 529 -11.57 11.87 16.46
CA ALA A 529 -10.26 11.22 16.59
C ALA A 529 -10.29 10.07 17.62
N PHE A 530 -9.47 9.05 17.39
CA PHE A 530 -9.12 8.03 18.38
C PHE A 530 -7.98 8.52 19.29
N SER A 531 -7.63 7.75 20.32
CA SER A 531 -6.55 8.06 21.26
C SER A 531 -5.23 8.39 20.55
N TYR A 532 -4.57 9.46 20.99
CA TYR A 532 -3.28 9.88 20.45
C TYR A 532 -2.17 8.96 20.95
N ALA A 533 -2.10 8.72 22.27
CA ALA A 533 -1.08 7.86 22.85
C ALA A 533 -1.60 7.03 24.04
N GLY A 534 -1.14 5.79 24.17
CA GLY A 534 -1.26 5.06 25.43
C GLY A 534 -0.40 5.73 26.50
N MET A 535 0.88 5.90 26.18
CA MET A 535 1.84 6.62 27.02
C MET A 535 2.60 7.66 26.19
N ASP A 536 2.69 8.89 26.70
CA ASP A 536 3.54 9.95 26.15
C ASP A 536 4.46 10.45 27.28
N VAL A 537 5.73 10.07 27.21
CA VAL A 537 6.72 10.31 28.26
C VAL A 537 7.92 11.07 27.71
N SER A 538 8.44 11.99 28.51
CA SER A 538 9.60 12.78 28.15
C SER A 538 10.50 12.99 29.36
N HIS A 539 11.81 12.81 29.18
CA HIS A 539 12.83 12.93 30.23
C HIS A 539 12.53 12.06 31.45
N LEU A 540 11.95 10.87 31.28
CA LEU A 540 11.76 9.92 32.39
C LEU A 540 13.09 9.21 32.67
N SER A 541 13.40 8.92 33.94
CA SER A 541 14.62 8.19 34.31
C SER A 541 14.68 6.79 33.68
N LEU A 542 13.55 6.08 33.65
CA LEU A 542 13.36 4.83 32.92
C LEU A 542 11.86 4.55 32.75
N LEU A 543 11.42 4.27 31.53
CA LEU A 543 10.13 3.63 31.28
C LEU A 543 10.34 2.12 31.25
N SER A 544 9.82 1.39 32.25
CA SER A 544 9.89 -0.07 32.32
C SER A 544 8.50 -0.70 32.36
N ILE A 545 8.25 -1.64 31.46
CA ILE A 545 7.07 -2.53 31.47
C ILE A 545 7.54 -3.96 31.25
N VAL A 546 7.52 -4.78 32.30
CA VAL A 546 8.04 -6.15 32.29
C VAL A 546 6.96 -7.11 32.77
N GLU A 547 6.37 -7.86 31.84
CA GLU A 547 5.31 -8.81 32.15
C GLU A 547 5.86 -10.20 32.51
N SER A 548 5.56 -10.67 33.71
CA SER A 548 6.01 -11.97 34.24
C SER A 548 4.86 -12.98 34.47
N GLY A 549 3.59 -12.56 34.34
CA GLY A 549 2.38 -13.36 34.57
C GLY A 549 1.56 -13.73 33.32
N ASN A 550 0.29 -14.10 33.53
CA ASN A 550 -0.67 -14.42 32.46
C ASN A 550 -1.43 -13.18 31.95
N SER A 551 -1.61 -12.18 32.82
CA SER A 551 -2.18 -10.88 32.46
C SER A 551 -1.11 -10.10 31.69
N VAL A 552 -1.46 -9.53 30.54
CA VAL A 552 -0.50 -8.90 29.62
C VAL A 552 -0.94 -7.48 29.31
N THR A 553 -0.04 -6.51 29.52
CA THR A 553 -0.29 -5.14 29.10
C THR A 553 -0.47 -5.06 27.59
N THR A 554 -1.57 -4.43 27.17
CA THR A 554 -1.97 -4.32 25.76
C THR A 554 -2.26 -2.87 25.40
N PHE A 555 -1.66 -2.39 24.33
CA PHE A 555 -1.94 -1.11 23.68
C PHE A 555 -2.69 -1.35 22.37
N ARG A 556 -3.84 -0.72 22.19
CA ARG A 556 -4.64 -0.91 20.97
C ARG A 556 -5.46 0.28 20.50
N ASP A 557 -5.72 0.32 19.20
CA ASP A 557 -6.67 1.26 18.57
C ASP A 557 -6.28 2.73 18.80
N MET A 558 -5.01 3.08 18.56
CA MET A 558 -4.46 4.41 18.81
C MET A 558 -3.32 4.75 17.83
N LYS A 559 -2.87 6.02 17.83
CA LYS A 559 -1.76 6.46 16.98
C LYS A 559 -0.39 6.05 17.50
N TYR A 560 -0.15 6.20 18.79
CA TYR A 560 1.08 5.78 19.45
C TYR A 560 0.73 4.81 20.58
N GLY A 561 1.29 3.60 20.59
CA GLY A 561 1.24 2.77 21.80
C GLY A 561 2.01 3.45 22.91
N ILE A 562 3.31 3.59 22.68
CA ILE A 562 4.26 4.31 23.53
C ILE A 562 5.00 5.34 22.69
N LYS A 563 5.02 6.59 23.16
CA LYS A 563 5.84 7.67 22.65
C LYS A 563 6.77 8.13 23.76
N ALA A 564 8.07 7.95 23.56
CA ALA A 564 9.10 8.29 24.53
C ALA A 564 10.13 9.25 23.93
N ALA A 565 10.47 10.31 24.66
CA ALA A 565 11.51 11.27 24.27
C ALA A 565 12.53 11.43 25.41
N SER A 566 13.82 11.44 25.11
CA SER A 566 14.92 11.58 26.08
C SER A 566 14.79 10.64 27.29
N SER A 567 14.29 9.42 27.08
CA SER A 567 13.99 8.46 28.15
C SER A 567 14.46 7.08 27.75
N PRO A 568 15.20 6.35 28.62
CA PRO A 568 15.41 4.91 28.44
C PRO A 568 14.08 4.17 28.48
N VAL A 569 13.93 3.16 27.63
CA VAL A 569 12.69 2.39 27.46
C VAL A 569 13.03 0.90 27.50
N THR A 570 12.38 0.17 28.40
CA THR A 570 12.47 -1.28 28.52
C THR A 570 11.08 -1.89 28.51
N ILE A 571 10.78 -2.68 27.48
CA ILE A 571 9.48 -3.28 27.26
C ILE A 571 9.64 -4.77 27.00
N THR A 572 9.07 -5.61 27.86
CA THR A 572 9.14 -7.06 27.77
C THR A 572 7.74 -7.66 27.83
N LYS A 573 7.40 -8.47 26.81
CA LYS A 573 6.14 -9.20 26.71
C LYS A 573 4.90 -8.30 26.80
N VAL A 574 4.90 -7.21 26.04
CA VAL A 574 3.75 -6.30 25.84
C VAL A 574 3.17 -6.49 24.45
N ARG A 575 1.85 -6.31 24.31
CA ARG A 575 1.14 -6.39 23.03
C ARG A 575 0.78 -5.02 22.48
N PHE A 576 0.97 -4.84 21.17
CA PHE A 576 0.53 -3.69 20.39
C PHE A 576 -0.38 -4.18 19.26
N VAL A 577 -1.62 -3.69 19.20
CA VAL A 577 -2.63 -4.17 18.26
C VAL A 577 -3.33 -3.01 17.57
N ASN A 578 -3.46 -3.05 16.25
CA ASN A 578 -4.20 -2.05 15.48
C ASN A 578 -3.73 -0.60 15.74
N ILE A 579 -2.41 -0.39 15.70
CA ILE A 579 -1.83 0.95 15.87
C ILE A 579 -1.81 1.67 14.53
N GLN A 580 -2.63 2.72 14.39
CA GLN A 580 -2.98 3.34 13.11
C GLN A 580 -2.99 4.88 13.19
N PRO A 581 -2.63 5.61 12.11
CA PRO A 581 -2.45 7.07 12.15
C PRO A 581 -3.71 7.87 12.52
N GLY A 582 -4.90 7.31 12.29
CA GLY A 582 -6.18 7.92 12.62
C GLY A 582 -6.43 9.23 11.85
N LEU A 583 -7.09 10.20 12.50
CA LEU A 583 -7.39 11.54 11.93
C LEU A 583 -6.30 12.59 12.22
N TYR A 584 -5.15 12.17 12.74
CA TYR A 584 -4.05 13.08 13.06
C TYR A 584 -3.23 13.42 11.81
N SER A 585 -2.55 14.56 11.83
CA SER A 585 -1.63 14.92 10.74
C SER A 585 -0.50 13.90 10.60
N GLY A 586 -0.11 13.63 9.35
CA GLY A 586 0.91 12.65 8.98
C GLY A 586 0.37 11.21 8.92
N ASN A 587 0.85 10.43 7.95
CA ASN A 587 0.37 9.08 7.68
C ASN A 587 1.08 7.99 8.51
N PHE A 588 1.61 8.34 9.70
CA PHE A 588 2.42 7.42 10.51
C PHE A 588 1.81 7.15 11.88
N ALA A 589 1.91 5.91 12.33
CA ALA A 589 1.58 5.45 13.67
C ALA A 589 2.59 4.39 14.11
N TYR A 590 2.88 4.34 15.41
CA TYR A 590 3.97 3.56 15.96
C TYR A 590 3.52 2.80 17.19
N GLY A 591 3.74 1.48 17.21
CA GLY A 591 3.60 0.71 18.44
C GLY A 591 4.52 1.28 19.52
N ILE A 592 5.79 1.43 19.18
CA ILE A 592 6.78 2.13 20.01
C ILE A 592 7.51 3.17 19.15
N TYR A 593 7.44 4.42 19.58
CA TYR A 593 8.27 5.52 19.10
C TYR A 593 9.19 5.95 20.25
N ALA A 594 10.50 5.80 20.10
CA ALA A 594 11.47 6.26 21.09
C ALA A 594 12.52 7.15 20.42
N GLN A 595 12.67 8.35 20.96
CA GLN A 595 13.65 9.32 20.53
C GLN A 595 14.58 9.65 21.69
N GLY A 596 15.87 9.54 21.45
CA GLY A 596 16.92 9.94 22.39
C GLY A 596 17.49 11.29 22.02
N SER A 597 18.75 11.47 22.40
CA SER A 597 19.58 12.59 21.96
C SER A 597 20.95 12.07 21.56
N SER A 598 21.61 12.76 20.63
CA SER A 598 22.96 12.41 20.18
C SER A 598 23.95 12.29 21.35
N ASN A 599 23.78 13.13 22.38
CA ASN A 599 24.62 13.20 23.56
C ASN A 599 24.17 12.30 24.75
N SER A 600 23.52 11.17 24.48
CA SER A 600 23.02 10.26 25.53
C SER A 600 23.28 8.79 25.23
N SER A 601 23.31 7.96 26.27
CA SER A 601 23.35 6.49 26.17
C SER A 601 21.94 5.85 26.28
N TYR A 602 20.87 6.60 25.99
CA TYR A 602 19.51 6.08 26.16
C TYR A 602 19.27 4.86 25.27
N ALA A 603 18.62 3.84 25.84
CA ALA A 603 18.35 2.58 25.15
C ALA A 603 16.85 2.32 25.00
N LEU A 604 16.46 1.79 23.84
CA LEU A 604 15.18 1.18 23.56
C LEU A 604 15.37 -0.33 23.53
N THR A 605 14.96 -1.00 24.60
CA THR A 605 14.99 -2.46 24.73
C THR A 605 13.58 -3.02 24.59
N GLN A 606 13.33 -3.81 23.55
CA GLN A 606 12.05 -4.46 23.28
C GLN A 606 12.22 -5.98 23.12
N LYS A 607 11.59 -6.75 24.01
CA LYS A 607 11.63 -8.22 24.01
C LYS A 607 10.24 -8.85 23.92
N GLY A 608 10.02 -9.64 22.86
CA GLY A 608 8.77 -10.40 22.67
C GLY A 608 8.76 -11.81 23.26
N TRP A 609 7.79 -12.63 22.86
CA TRP A 609 7.61 -14.04 23.30
C TRP A 609 8.39 -15.07 22.47
N GLY A 610 9.10 -14.63 21.43
CA GLY A 610 9.79 -15.49 20.46
C GLY A 610 9.20 -15.42 19.06
N MET A 611 9.85 -16.11 18.13
CA MET A 611 9.50 -16.11 16.70
C MET A 611 8.51 -17.22 16.29
N GLY A 612 8.27 -18.19 17.18
CA GLY A 612 7.52 -19.41 16.86
C GLY A 612 6.06 -19.12 16.52
N GLY A 613 5.44 -19.99 15.70
CA GLY A 613 4.02 -19.84 15.34
C GLY A 613 3.05 -19.88 16.53
N ASN A 614 3.46 -20.51 17.63
CA ASN A 614 2.70 -20.59 18.88
C ASN A 614 2.95 -19.41 19.83
N ALA A 615 3.96 -18.57 19.55
CA ALA A 615 4.23 -17.39 20.35
C ALA A 615 3.19 -16.29 20.03
N PRO A 616 2.63 -15.60 21.04
CA PRO A 616 1.80 -14.42 20.82
C PRO A 616 2.51 -13.38 19.94
N ALA A 617 1.75 -12.69 19.09
CA ALA A 617 2.29 -11.54 18.37
C ALA A 617 2.52 -10.39 19.36
N SER A 618 3.73 -9.83 19.35
CA SER A 618 4.04 -8.59 20.06
C SER A 618 3.45 -7.37 19.35
N PHE A 619 3.39 -7.44 18.01
CA PHE A 619 2.80 -6.40 17.18
C PHE A 619 1.86 -7.05 16.16
N GLU A 620 0.64 -6.54 16.06
CA GLU A 620 -0.40 -7.11 15.21
C GLU A 620 -1.20 -5.99 14.53
N ASN A 621 -1.25 -6.01 13.19
CA ASN A 621 -1.97 -5.05 12.38
C ASN A 621 -1.58 -3.58 12.67
N CYS A 622 -0.30 -3.32 12.90
CA CYS A 622 0.20 -1.97 13.15
C CYS A 622 0.78 -1.33 11.89
N HIS A 623 0.65 -0.01 11.77
CA HIS A 623 1.31 0.74 10.70
C HIS A 623 2.84 0.60 10.80
N THR A 624 3.47 1.11 11.86
CA THR A 624 4.88 0.86 12.17
C THR A 624 5.00 0.16 13.52
N GLY A 625 5.83 -0.87 13.60
CA GLY A 625 6.05 -1.60 14.85
C GLY A 625 6.88 -0.78 15.83
N ILE A 626 8.15 -0.61 15.50
CA ILE A 626 9.15 0.02 16.37
C ILE A 626 9.94 1.04 15.57
N TYR A 627 10.11 2.23 16.14
CA TYR A 627 10.98 3.29 15.61
C TYR A 627 11.87 3.82 16.73
N GLY A 628 13.19 3.63 16.57
CA GLY A 628 14.23 4.21 17.41
C GLY A 628 14.97 5.32 16.66
N LEU A 629 15.21 6.44 17.35
CA LEU A 629 15.89 7.61 16.80
C LEU A 629 16.92 8.13 17.79
N GLN A 630 18.20 8.14 17.41
CA GLN A 630 19.31 8.59 18.27
C GLN A 630 19.37 7.84 19.61
N MET A 631 19.20 6.52 19.57
CA MET A 631 19.16 5.65 20.75
C MET A 631 19.88 4.33 20.51
N ASN A 632 20.37 3.72 21.58
CA ASN A 632 20.74 2.31 21.52
C ASN A 632 19.46 1.48 21.27
N VAL A 633 19.34 0.82 20.11
CA VAL A 633 18.15 0.04 19.72
C VAL A 633 18.44 -1.45 19.91
N ASN A 634 17.70 -2.08 20.83
CA ASN A 634 17.83 -3.50 21.16
C ASN A 634 16.47 -4.21 21.05
N VAL A 635 16.24 -4.87 19.92
CA VAL A 635 14.94 -5.48 19.59
C VAL A 635 15.10 -6.98 19.38
N ARG A 636 14.51 -7.80 20.25
CA ARG A 636 14.70 -9.25 20.23
C ARG A 636 13.42 -10.07 20.39
N ASN A 637 13.37 -11.22 19.74
CA ASN A 637 12.35 -12.24 19.99
C ASN A 637 10.90 -11.75 19.75
N ASN A 638 10.69 -10.82 18.82
CA ASN A 638 9.36 -10.32 18.51
C ASN A 638 8.73 -11.11 17.36
N ARG A 639 7.41 -11.33 17.45
CA ARG A 639 6.58 -11.76 16.32
C ARG A 639 5.68 -10.59 15.93
N MET A 640 5.87 -10.08 14.71
CA MET A 640 5.15 -8.94 14.16
C MET A 640 4.36 -9.39 12.93
N VAL A 641 3.03 -9.22 12.94
CA VAL A 641 2.12 -9.71 11.90
C VAL A 641 1.21 -8.60 11.39
N GLY A 642 0.89 -8.60 10.09
CA GLY A 642 0.01 -7.59 9.49
C GLY A 642 0.60 -6.18 9.50
N MET A 643 1.92 -6.05 9.43
CA MET A 643 2.60 -4.76 9.55
C MET A 643 2.63 -4.02 8.21
N TYR A 644 2.60 -2.68 8.21
CA TYR A 644 3.05 -1.91 7.05
C TYR A 644 4.58 -1.78 7.06
N ARG A 645 5.14 -1.35 8.20
CA ARG A 645 6.58 -1.26 8.49
C ARG A 645 6.91 -2.01 9.79
N GLY A 646 8.00 -2.77 9.78
CA GLY A 646 8.43 -3.57 10.92
C GLY A 646 9.23 -2.78 11.95
N ILE A 647 10.56 -2.81 11.81
CA ILE A 647 11.52 -2.24 12.76
C ILE A 647 12.38 -1.20 12.04
N GLU A 648 12.47 0.01 12.58
CA GLU A 648 13.25 1.09 12.03
C GLU A 648 14.19 1.69 13.10
N ALA A 649 15.44 1.94 12.72
CA ALA A 649 16.44 2.63 13.54
C ALA A 649 17.13 3.72 12.71
N ALA A 650 17.44 4.85 13.32
CA ALA A 650 17.73 6.08 12.59
C ALA A 650 18.67 7.03 13.35
N LEU A 651 19.63 7.64 12.64
CA LEU A 651 20.64 8.56 13.21
C LEU A 651 21.42 7.94 14.40
N GLU A 652 21.85 6.69 14.24
CA GLU A 652 22.45 5.89 15.32
C GLU A 652 23.98 6.04 15.39
N ALA A 653 24.45 7.27 15.27
CA ALA A 653 25.87 7.58 15.38
C ALA A 653 26.41 7.21 16.77
N ASN A 654 27.42 6.35 16.78
CA ASN A 654 28.02 5.78 18.00
C ASN A 654 27.00 5.11 18.96
N LYS A 655 25.87 4.61 18.44
CA LYS A 655 24.88 3.82 19.20
C LYS A 655 24.96 2.33 18.86
N ASP A 656 24.45 1.50 19.76
CA ASP A 656 24.29 0.06 19.55
C ASP A 656 22.96 -0.22 18.84
N VAL A 657 22.99 -0.87 17.68
CA VAL A 657 21.82 -1.32 16.92
C VAL A 657 21.83 -2.84 16.83
N ILE A 658 21.00 -3.48 17.66
CA ILE A 658 20.93 -4.93 17.81
C ILE A 658 19.50 -5.41 17.58
N ILE A 659 19.24 -5.99 16.41
CA ILE A 659 17.94 -6.51 15.99
C ILE A 659 18.08 -8.00 15.73
N GLN A 660 17.61 -8.83 16.66
CA GLN A 660 17.90 -10.27 16.63
C GLN A 660 16.69 -11.16 16.87
N ASN A 661 16.62 -12.27 16.13
CA ASN A 661 15.59 -13.29 16.32
C ASN A 661 14.17 -12.70 16.29
N ASN A 662 13.87 -11.84 15.32
CA ASN A 662 12.51 -11.32 15.13
C ASN A 662 11.87 -11.95 13.90
N LYS A 663 10.57 -12.25 13.98
CA LYS A 663 9.74 -12.66 12.86
C LYS A 663 8.86 -11.48 12.43
N VAL A 664 9.11 -10.94 11.24
CA VAL A 664 8.52 -9.70 10.75
C VAL A 664 7.78 -9.95 9.45
N LEU A 665 6.44 -9.80 9.46
CA LEU A 665 5.59 -9.95 8.28
C LEU A 665 5.01 -8.58 7.93
N THR A 666 5.44 -8.04 6.78
CA THR A 666 5.17 -6.66 6.36
C THR A 666 4.64 -6.58 4.93
N SER A 667 4.01 -5.46 4.60
CA SER A 667 3.58 -5.13 3.23
C SER A 667 4.46 -4.08 2.55
N PHE A 668 5.34 -3.38 3.27
CA PHE A 668 6.24 -2.37 2.68
C PHE A 668 7.71 -2.52 3.10
N ARG A 669 8.04 -2.32 4.38
CA ARG A 669 9.43 -2.44 4.87
C ARG A 669 9.54 -3.37 6.07
N GLY A 670 10.44 -4.34 5.99
CA GLY A 670 10.76 -5.26 7.08
C GLY A 670 11.60 -4.62 8.18
N ILE A 671 12.90 -4.48 7.94
CA ILE A 671 13.87 -3.87 8.85
C ILE A 671 14.62 -2.77 8.09
N ARG A 672 14.72 -1.58 8.69
CA ARG A 672 15.41 -0.43 8.10
C ARG A 672 16.39 0.20 9.08
N LEU A 673 17.59 0.47 8.58
CA LEU A 673 18.57 1.36 9.19
C LEU A 673 18.85 2.51 8.22
N THR A 674 18.77 3.75 8.70
CA THR A 674 19.03 4.91 7.85
C THR A 674 19.87 5.97 8.55
N THR A 675 20.73 6.64 7.79
CA THR A 675 21.57 7.77 8.21
C THR A 675 22.39 7.51 9.48
N SER A 676 22.92 6.30 9.64
CA SER A 676 23.69 5.90 10.83
C SER A 676 25.18 5.79 10.50
N ASN A 677 25.96 6.79 10.90
CA ASN A 677 27.41 6.85 10.65
C ASN A 677 28.19 6.56 11.92
N GLY A 678 29.06 5.55 11.86
CA GLY A 678 29.85 5.05 12.98
C GLY A 678 29.01 4.43 14.10
N PRO A 679 28.00 3.56 13.87
CA PRO A 679 27.37 2.85 14.97
C PRO A 679 28.41 2.04 15.73
N LYS A 680 28.35 2.08 17.06
CA LYS A 680 29.25 1.34 17.96
C LYS A 680 29.18 -0.16 17.69
N SER A 681 27.95 -0.66 17.52
CA SER A 681 27.68 -2.01 17.07
C SER A 681 26.47 -2.02 16.15
N LEU A 682 26.55 -2.77 15.04
CA LEU A 682 25.41 -3.01 14.16
C LEU A 682 25.26 -4.52 13.95
N ARG A 683 24.16 -5.09 14.44
CA ARG A 683 23.85 -6.52 14.37
C ARG A 683 22.38 -6.74 14.03
N ILE A 684 22.10 -7.05 12.77
CA ILE A 684 20.80 -7.52 12.29
C ILE A 684 20.93 -9.01 12.01
N THR A 685 20.62 -9.86 13.01
CA THR A 685 20.96 -11.29 12.93
C THR A 685 19.85 -12.26 13.32
N GLY A 686 19.69 -13.35 12.57
CA GLY A 686 18.73 -14.41 12.93
C GLY A 686 17.26 -14.02 12.74
N ASN A 687 16.98 -12.96 11.97
CA ASN A 687 15.60 -12.51 11.74
C ASN A 687 14.94 -13.28 10.58
N SER A 688 13.63 -13.50 10.68
CA SER A 688 12.79 -14.00 9.60
C SER A 688 11.92 -12.86 9.10
N VAL A 689 12.19 -12.36 7.90
CA VAL A 689 11.51 -11.21 7.30
C VAL A 689 10.73 -11.67 6.08
N ASN A 690 9.42 -11.46 6.07
CA ASN A 690 8.57 -11.69 4.92
C ASN A 690 7.91 -10.38 4.49
N VAL A 691 8.12 -10.00 3.23
CA VAL A 691 7.54 -8.81 2.62
C VAL A 691 6.62 -9.23 1.48
N SER A 692 5.32 -9.00 1.66
CA SER A 692 4.30 -9.30 0.66
C SER A 692 3.61 -8.00 0.25
N PRO A 693 4.15 -7.27 -0.74
CA PRO A 693 3.62 -5.96 -1.12
C PRO A 693 2.26 -6.08 -1.78
N GLY A 694 1.35 -5.16 -1.41
CA GLY A 694 0.07 -4.95 -2.07
C GLY A 694 0.09 -3.80 -3.09
N SER A 695 1.20 -3.07 -3.23
CA SER A 695 1.30 -1.82 -4.02
C SER A 695 2.31 -1.92 -5.17
N SER A 696 2.30 -0.92 -6.05
CA SER A 696 3.27 -0.72 -7.14
C SER A 696 4.57 -0.02 -6.70
N GLN A 697 4.79 0.12 -5.39
CA GLN A 697 6.00 0.75 -4.83
C GLN A 697 7.05 -0.32 -4.51
N GLU A 698 8.31 0.07 -4.57
CA GLU A 698 9.42 -0.82 -4.22
C GLU A 698 9.44 -1.09 -2.72
N SER A 699 9.36 -2.37 -2.35
CA SER A 699 9.37 -2.82 -0.97
C SER A 699 10.70 -3.49 -0.58
N TYR A 700 11.02 -3.49 0.71
CA TYR A 700 12.33 -3.92 1.20
C TYR A 700 12.23 -4.91 2.35
N GLY A 701 12.96 -6.03 2.25
CA GLY A 701 13.16 -6.95 3.37
C GLY A 701 14.01 -6.31 4.47
N ILE A 702 15.30 -6.19 4.20
CA ILE A 702 16.25 -5.49 5.06
C ILE A 702 16.90 -4.38 4.23
N SER A 703 16.87 -3.15 4.73
CA SER A 703 17.44 -1.98 4.04
C SER A 703 18.40 -1.24 4.97
N ILE A 704 19.60 -0.95 4.45
CA ILE A 704 20.59 -0.09 5.09
C ILE A 704 20.90 1.02 4.12
N GLU A 705 20.58 2.25 4.52
CA GLU A 705 20.56 3.43 3.66
C GLU A 705 21.42 4.54 4.24
N ASN A 706 22.30 5.12 3.42
CA ASN A 706 23.14 6.26 3.77
C ASN A 706 23.87 6.08 5.12
N SER A 707 24.41 4.88 5.36
CA SER A 707 24.94 4.48 6.66
C SER A 707 26.34 3.91 6.54
N THR A 708 27.25 4.33 7.41
CA THR A 708 28.65 3.92 7.43
C THR A 708 28.94 3.17 8.72
N ALA A 709 29.29 1.88 8.63
CA ALA A 709 29.75 1.11 9.79
C ALA A 709 31.27 1.22 9.97
N ASN A 710 31.76 0.80 11.15
CA ASN A 710 33.20 0.75 11.43
C ASN A 710 33.90 -0.29 10.54
N ALA A 711 35.04 0.05 9.92
CA ALA A 711 35.70 -0.76 8.90
C ALA A 711 36.49 -1.98 9.42
N ASN A 712 36.63 -2.15 10.74
CA ASN A 712 37.43 -3.25 11.32
C ASN A 712 36.62 -4.56 11.35
N ASP A 713 37.21 -5.69 10.93
CA ASP A 713 36.53 -7.00 10.78
C ASP A 713 35.63 -7.44 11.95
N TRP A 714 36.00 -7.06 13.19
CA TRP A 714 35.27 -7.41 14.42
C TRP A 714 34.19 -6.39 14.82
N SER A 715 34.21 -5.19 14.26
CA SER A 715 33.25 -4.09 14.50
C SER A 715 32.47 -3.66 13.25
N MET A 716 32.67 -4.31 12.11
CA MET A 716 31.82 -4.15 10.93
C MET A 716 30.36 -4.41 11.26
N GLY A 717 29.48 -3.67 10.59
CA GLY A 717 28.04 -3.89 10.72
C GLY A 717 27.64 -5.22 10.13
N HIS A 718 27.02 -6.10 10.91
CA HIS A 718 26.65 -7.45 10.49
C HIS A 718 25.17 -7.56 10.16
N VAL A 719 24.86 -7.95 8.92
CA VAL A 719 23.55 -8.46 8.51
C VAL A 719 23.72 -9.94 8.24
N ALA A 720 23.37 -10.79 9.21
CA ALA A 720 23.77 -12.20 9.15
C ALA A 720 22.71 -13.20 9.58
N TYR A 721 22.73 -14.39 8.98
CA TYR A 721 21.84 -15.49 9.37
C TYR A 721 20.34 -15.13 9.30
N ASN A 722 19.98 -14.16 8.45
CA ASN A 722 18.58 -13.78 8.26
C ASN A 722 17.95 -14.63 7.16
N ALA A 723 16.66 -14.93 7.31
CA ALA A 723 15.82 -15.52 6.28
C ALA A 723 14.87 -14.45 5.74
N VAL A 724 15.09 -14.02 4.50
CA VAL A 724 14.32 -12.96 3.85
C VAL A 724 13.53 -13.53 2.68
N VAL A 725 12.21 -13.37 2.72
CA VAL A 725 11.31 -13.78 1.64
C VAL A 725 10.58 -12.54 1.14
N HIS A 726 10.56 -12.32 -0.15
CA HIS A 726 9.86 -11.17 -0.73
C HIS A 726 9.19 -11.50 -2.06
N SER A 727 8.18 -10.71 -2.44
CA SER A 727 7.45 -10.89 -3.70
C SER A 727 7.18 -9.59 -4.46
N GLY A 728 6.81 -9.68 -5.74
CA GLY A 728 6.45 -8.51 -6.56
C GLY A 728 7.61 -7.55 -6.80
N TYR A 729 7.36 -6.23 -6.71
CA TYR A 729 8.39 -5.19 -6.82
C TYR A 729 9.14 -5.02 -5.50
N SER A 730 10.19 -5.79 -5.28
CA SER A 730 10.89 -5.74 -3.99
C SER A 730 12.37 -6.15 -4.04
N THR A 731 13.13 -5.66 -3.07
CA THR A 731 14.51 -6.08 -2.82
C THR A 731 14.63 -6.81 -1.48
N GLY A 732 15.30 -7.96 -1.47
CA GLY A 732 15.52 -8.75 -0.25
C GLY A 732 16.40 -8.00 0.76
N ILE A 733 17.68 -7.81 0.44
CA ILE A 733 18.63 -7.02 1.24
C ILE A 733 19.18 -5.88 0.37
N SER A 734 19.01 -4.63 0.80
CA SER A 734 19.45 -3.45 0.06
C SER A 734 20.49 -2.66 0.86
N LEU A 735 21.63 -2.39 0.24
CA LEU A 735 22.66 -1.46 0.69
C LEU A 735 22.68 -0.27 -0.28
N LEU A 736 22.21 0.89 0.16
CA LEU A 736 22.15 2.11 -0.65
C LEU A 736 23.05 3.17 -0.02
N ASN A 737 24.11 3.57 -0.73
CA ASN A 737 25.12 4.50 -0.22
C ASN A 737 25.64 4.09 1.17
N SER A 738 25.84 2.79 1.37
CA SER A 738 26.24 2.22 2.65
C SER A 738 27.67 1.74 2.60
N LYS A 739 28.40 1.90 3.70
CA LYS A 739 29.83 1.60 3.76
C LYS A 739 30.16 0.61 4.87
N SER A 740 31.11 -0.28 4.60
CA SER A 740 31.66 -1.23 5.59
C SER A 740 30.61 -2.17 6.21
N ILE A 741 29.60 -2.58 5.44
CA ILE A 741 28.57 -3.54 5.88
C ILE A 741 28.97 -4.95 5.47
N ASN A 742 28.93 -5.88 6.43
CA ASN A 742 29.15 -7.31 6.23
C ASN A 742 27.81 -8.06 6.20
N VAL A 743 27.38 -8.45 5.00
CA VAL A 743 26.17 -9.24 4.73
C VAL A 743 26.57 -10.68 4.50
N PHE A 744 26.34 -11.57 5.47
CA PHE A 744 26.81 -12.94 5.34
C PHE A 744 25.86 -14.02 5.87
N SER A 745 25.92 -15.20 5.26
CA SER A 745 25.11 -16.37 5.66
C SER A 745 23.60 -16.07 5.69
N ASN A 746 23.10 -15.18 4.82
CA ASN A 746 21.67 -14.93 4.69
C ASN A 746 21.03 -15.86 3.67
N LEU A 747 19.78 -16.22 3.91
CA LEU A 747 18.91 -16.93 2.99
C LEU A 747 17.91 -15.95 2.40
N VAL A 748 17.96 -15.71 1.08
CA VAL A 748 17.07 -14.77 0.39
C VAL A 748 16.27 -15.47 -0.70
N SER A 749 14.95 -15.30 -0.69
CA SER A 749 14.00 -15.91 -1.63
C SER A 749 13.18 -14.86 -2.37
N LEU A 750 13.25 -14.89 -3.70
CA LEU A 750 12.46 -14.02 -4.59
C LEU A 750 11.24 -14.76 -5.15
N ASN A 751 10.02 -14.34 -4.78
CA ASN A 751 8.78 -14.98 -5.20
C ASN A 751 8.00 -14.10 -6.20
N GLN A 752 7.71 -14.59 -7.40
CA GLN A 752 6.89 -13.86 -8.40
C GLN A 752 7.38 -12.42 -8.66
N PRO A 753 8.62 -12.23 -9.14
CA PRO A 753 9.15 -10.90 -9.44
C PRO A 753 8.36 -10.22 -10.57
N SER A 754 7.93 -8.97 -10.37
CA SER A 754 7.08 -8.23 -11.33
C SER A 754 7.79 -7.11 -12.09
N THR A 755 8.81 -6.50 -11.49
CA THR A 755 9.60 -5.36 -12.00
C THR A 755 11.06 -5.55 -11.57
N GLU A 756 11.88 -4.49 -11.45
CA GLU A 756 13.24 -4.58 -10.88
C GLU A 756 13.19 -5.25 -9.51
N THR A 757 13.68 -6.49 -9.43
CA THR A 757 13.59 -7.32 -8.24
C THR A 757 14.97 -7.92 -7.97
N ASN A 758 15.54 -7.64 -6.79
CA ASN A 758 16.90 -8.07 -6.47
C ASN A 758 16.91 -8.86 -5.17
N GLY A 759 17.71 -9.94 -5.10
CA GLY A 759 17.89 -10.68 -3.86
C GLY A 759 18.73 -9.85 -2.88
N ILE A 760 19.97 -9.58 -3.25
CA ILE A 760 20.86 -8.65 -2.56
C ILE A 760 21.27 -7.55 -3.54
N ARG A 761 21.21 -6.28 -3.11
CA ARG A 761 21.58 -5.13 -3.94
C ARG A 761 22.52 -4.21 -3.20
N ALA A 762 23.66 -3.87 -3.81
CA ALA A 762 24.62 -2.89 -3.31
C ALA A 762 24.82 -1.76 -4.33
N ARG A 763 24.51 -0.51 -3.95
CA ARG A 763 24.58 0.66 -4.85
C ARG A 763 25.32 1.83 -4.22
N GLY A 764 26.31 2.38 -4.93
CA GLY A 764 27.04 3.60 -4.57
C GLY A 764 27.88 3.55 -3.30
N GLY A 765 27.90 2.42 -2.60
CA GLY A 765 28.60 2.22 -1.33
C GLY A 765 30.07 1.82 -1.50
N SER A 766 30.77 1.62 -0.38
CA SER A 766 32.17 1.19 -0.36
C SER A 766 32.50 0.19 0.73
N GLY A 767 33.49 -0.68 0.51
CA GLY A 767 34.03 -1.57 1.56
C GLY A 767 33.03 -2.62 2.08
N ASN A 768 31.91 -2.83 1.37
CA ASN A 768 30.91 -3.82 1.76
C ASN A 768 31.40 -5.24 1.46
N ARG A 769 30.92 -6.21 2.24
CA ARG A 769 31.27 -7.62 2.10
C ARG A 769 30.01 -8.45 2.00
N LEU A 770 29.90 -9.23 0.95
CA LEU A 770 28.87 -10.22 0.73
C LEU A 770 29.54 -11.59 0.78
N SER A 771 29.16 -12.44 1.73
CA SER A 771 29.72 -13.79 1.78
C SER A 771 28.79 -14.88 2.27
N LEU A 772 28.93 -16.09 1.73
CA LEU A 772 28.15 -17.26 2.16
C LEU A 772 26.62 -17.07 2.07
N ASN A 773 26.13 -16.10 1.29
CA ASN A 773 24.71 -15.89 1.12
C ASN A 773 24.14 -16.90 0.13
N TYR A 774 22.91 -17.34 0.37
CA TYR A 774 22.16 -18.18 -0.55
C TYR A 774 20.96 -17.40 -1.07
N VAL A 775 20.98 -17.06 -2.35
CA VAL A 775 19.90 -16.34 -3.02
C VAL A 775 19.24 -17.25 -4.04
N TRP A 776 17.92 -17.39 -3.97
CA TRP A 776 17.18 -18.21 -4.92
C TRP A 776 15.90 -17.54 -5.42
N GLY A 777 15.65 -17.66 -6.73
CA GLY A 777 14.38 -17.23 -7.33
C GLY A 777 13.38 -18.37 -7.49
N ASN A 778 12.10 -18.01 -7.47
CA ASN A 778 10.96 -18.90 -7.75
C ASN A 778 10.33 -18.62 -9.12
N SER A 779 9.22 -19.30 -9.45
CA SER A 779 8.53 -19.20 -10.75
C SER A 779 8.39 -17.75 -11.25
N GLY A 780 8.83 -17.51 -12.49
CA GLY A 780 8.85 -16.19 -13.14
C GLY A 780 10.20 -15.45 -13.09
N ALA A 781 11.09 -15.80 -12.16
CA ALA A 781 12.38 -15.11 -11.99
C ALA A 781 13.37 -15.31 -13.15
N LEU A 782 13.31 -16.44 -13.86
CA LEU A 782 14.16 -16.72 -15.02
C LEU A 782 13.77 -15.92 -16.27
N SER A 783 12.53 -15.44 -16.36
CA SER A 783 11.97 -14.76 -17.54
C SER A 783 11.90 -13.24 -17.40
N ASN A 784 12.21 -12.68 -16.22
CA ASN A 784 12.15 -11.24 -15.96
C ASN A 784 13.56 -10.64 -16.02
N GLU A 785 13.83 -9.84 -17.06
CA GLU A 785 15.16 -9.26 -17.34
C GLU A 785 15.72 -8.33 -16.27
N PHE A 786 14.85 -7.81 -15.40
CA PHE A 786 15.17 -6.92 -14.29
C PHE A 786 15.42 -7.67 -12.98
N THR A 787 15.46 -9.01 -13.01
CA THR A 787 15.68 -9.84 -11.81
C THR A 787 17.14 -10.25 -11.65
N SER A 788 17.76 -9.87 -10.54
CA SER A 788 19.12 -10.30 -10.18
C SER A 788 19.14 -11.04 -8.84
N GLY A 789 19.96 -12.10 -8.76
CA GLY A 789 20.26 -12.72 -7.46
C GLY A 789 21.03 -11.72 -6.59
N ILE A 790 22.18 -11.27 -7.09
CA ILE A 790 22.96 -10.18 -6.50
C ILE A 790 23.19 -9.10 -7.56
N LEU A 791 22.96 -7.83 -7.21
CA LEU A 791 23.25 -6.66 -8.05
C LEU A 791 24.27 -5.76 -7.36
N ALA A 792 25.36 -5.43 -8.04
CA ALA A 792 26.30 -4.38 -7.66
C ALA A 792 26.28 -3.26 -8.68
N PHE A 793 26.03 -2.02 -8.23
CA PHE A 793 26.01 -0.84 -9.08
C PHE A 793 26.91 0.26 -8.49
N SER A 794 28.05 0.51 -9.15
CA SER A 794 29.03 1.52 -8.76
C SER A 794 29.41 1.45 -7.27
N SER A 795 29.51 0.23 -6.75
CA SER A 795 29.92 -0.05 -5.37
C SER A 795 31.39 -0.46 -5.37
N LYS A 796 32.26 0.41 -4.85
CA LYS A 796 33.72 0.23 -4.82
C LYS A 796 34.18 -0.64 -3.65
N SER A 797 35.33 -1.28 -3.78
CA SER A 797 35.95 -2.13 -2.74
C SER A 797 35.01 -3.19 -2.18
N LEU A 798 34.20 -3.77 -3.08
CA LEU A 798 33.21 -4.78 -2.76
C LEU A 798 33.85 -6.17 -2.75
N LEU A 799 33.73 -6.87 -1.62
CA LEU A 799 34.10 -8.28 -1.53
C LEU A 799 32.85 -9.14 -1.73
N MET A 800 32.88 -10.05 -2.69
CA MET A 800 31.84 -11.07 -2.89
C MET A 800 32.45 -12.46 -2.89
N CYS A 801 32.03 -13.30 -1.95
CA CYS A 801 32.73 -14.56 -1.75
C CYS A 801 31.87 -15.71 -1.25
N CYS A 802 32.04 -16.86 -1.91
CA CYS A 802 31.34 -18.09 -1.56
C CYS A 802 29.81 -17.95 -1.51
N ASP A 803 29.26 -16.94 -2.19
CA ASP A 803 27.82 -16.80 -2.37
C ASP A 803 27.32 -17.85 -3.35
N SER A 804 26.06 -18.24 -3.19
CA SER A 804 25.38 -19.20 -4.04
C SER A 804 24.09 -18.60 -4.55
N VAL A 805 24.02 -18.42 -5.87
CA VAL A 805 22.86 -17.85 -6.55
C VAL A 805 22.16 -18.93 -7.38
N GLN A 806 20.84 -18.87 -7.47
CA GLN A 806 20.04 -19.83 -8.23
C GLN A 806 18.72 -19.24 -8.74
N ASN A 807 18.25 -19.71 -9.89
CA ASN A 807 16.92 -19.51 -10.46
C ASN A 807 16.53 -18.03 -10.66
N THR A 808 17.45 -17.21 -11.16
CA THR A 808 17.21 -15.79 -11.48
C THR A 808 17.59 -15.49 -12.91
N TYR A 809 17.09 -14.39 -13.48
CA TYR A 809 17.50 -13.95 -14.82
C TYR A 809 19.00 -13.69 -14.86
N ALA A 810 19.52 -12.80 -14.01
CA ALA A 810 20.94 -12.67 -13.74
C ALA A 810 21.28 -13.30 -12.39
N GLY A 811 22.30 -14.16 -12.31
CA GLY A 811 22.81 -14.69 -11.05
C GLY A 811 23.47 -13.57 -10.25
N ILE A 812 24.58 -13.03 -10.76
CA ILE A 812 25.24 -11.84 -10.25
C ILE A 812 25.37 -10.82 -11.38
N ARG A 813 24.91 -9.59 -11.16
CA ARG A 813 24.92 -8.49 -12.12
C ARG A 813 25.83 -7.36 -11.66
N PHE A 814 26.66 -6.85 -12.56
CA PHE A 814 27.49 -5.66 -12.36
C PHE A 814 27.08 -4.54 -13.33
N THR A 815 26.89 -3.34 -12.78
CA THR A 815 26.58 -2.11 -13.51
C THR A 815 27.51 -0.99 -13.04
N GLY A 816 28.01 -0.16 -13.97
CA GLY A 816 28.97 0.90 -13.66
C GLY A 816 30.32 0.36 -13.17
N LEU A 817 31.13 1.25 -12.56
CA LEU A 817 32.45 0.89 -12.05
C LEU A 817 32.38 0.34 -10.63
N CYS A 818 32.53 -0.98 -10.50
CA CYS A 818 32.81 -1.64 -9.23
C CYS A 818 34.32 -1.95 -9.20
N ASN A 819 35.12 -0.89 -9.04
CA ASN A 819 36.59 -0.92 -9.02
C ASN A 819 37.14 -0.28 -7.72
N SER A 820 38.42 -0.51 -7.41
CA SER A 820 39.12 -0.28 -6.14
C SER A 820 39.28 -1.57 -5.31
N TYR A 821 40.03 -2.53 -5.85
CA TYR A 821 40.51 -3.78 -5.25
C TYR A 821 39.44 -4.82 -4.84
N GLU A 822 38.41 -4.97 -5.67
CA GLU A 822 37.34 -5.95 -5.51
C GLU A 822 37.83 -7.39 -5.50
N LEU A 823 37.25 -8.18 -4.61
CA LEU A 823 37.53 -9.60 -4.50
C LEU A 823 36.28 -10.40 -4.83
N PHE A 824 36.27 -11.06 -6.00
CA PHE A 824 35.16 -11.86 -6.48
C PHE A 824 35.56 -13.35 -6.58
N LEU A 825 35.29 -14.13 -5.53
CA LEU A 825 35.91 -15.45 -5.35
C LEU A 825 35.02 -16.55 -4.78
N GLY A 826 35.14 -17.75 -5.33
CA GLY A 826 34.46 -18.96 -4.85
C GLY A 826 32.94 -18.98 -5.02
N ASN A 827 32.36 -18.03 -5.76
CA ASN A 827 30.91 -17.92 -5.95
C ASN A 827 30.38 -19.07 -6.81
N LYS A 828 29.15 -19.50 -6.52
CA LYS A 828 28.48 -20.64 -7.14
C LYS A 828 27.28 -20.17 -7.96
N PHE A 829 27.35 -20.38 -9.26
CA PHE A 829 26.29 -20.07 -10.21
C PHE A 829 25.53 -21.33 -10.60
N ASN A 830 24.29 -21.45 -10.12
CA ASN A 830 23.43 -22.57 -10.47
C ASN A 830 22.65 -22.26 -11.76
N THR A 831 21.34 -22.51 -11.80
CA THR A 831 20.52 -22.34 -13.01
C THR A 831 20.08 -20.89 -13.15
N HIS A 832 20.36 -20.26 -14.29
CA HIS A 832 20.02 -18.86 -14.59
C HIS A 832 19.79 -18.68 -16.09
N LEU A 833 19.28 -17.53 -16.52
CA LEU A 833 19.44 -17.14 -17.92
C LEU A 833 20.89 -16.66 -18.15
N TYR A 834 21.37 -15.75 -17.31
CA TYR A 834 22.75 -15.28 -17.27
C TYR A 834 23.36 -15.56 -15.90
N GLY A 835 24.43 -16.36 -15.83
CA GLY A 835 25.07 -16.66 -14.54
C GLY A 835 25.75 -15.43 -13.97
N LEU A 836 26.80 -14.99 -14.66
CA LEU A 836 27.48 -13.72 -14.44
C LEU A 836 27.09 -12.74 -15.55
N HIS A 837 26.62 -11.55 -15.22
CA HIS A 837 26.14 -10.57 -16.19
C HIS A 837 26.75 -9.19 -15.93
N PHE A 838 27.44 -8.65 -16.93
CA PHE A 838 27.88 -7.25 -16.94
C PHE A 838 27.03 -6.48 -17.94
N THR A 839 26.47 -5.36 -17.49
CA THR A 839 25.80 -4.42 -18.40
C THR A 839 26.82 -3.73 -19.32
N GLU A 840 26.36 -2.85 -20.21
CA GLU A 840 27.24 -2.14 -21.15
C GLU A 840 28.34 -1.32 -20.46
N THR A 841 28.06 -0.82 -19.25
CA THR A 841 28.99 -0.03 -18.43
C THR A 841 29.62 -0.82 -17.29
N GLY A 842 29.21 -2.06 -17.07
CA GLY A 842 29.74 -2.88 -15.98
C GLY A 842 31.23 -3.12 -16.17
N VAL A 843 32.03 -2.76 -15.18
CA VAL A 843 33.45 -3.12 -15.10
C VAL A 843 33.78 -3.57 -13.69
N LEU A 844 34.45 -4.72 -13.63
CA LEU A 844 35.15 -5.25 -12.47
C LEU A 844 36.65 -5.23 -12.78
N GLU A 845 37.54 -5.21 -11.79
CA GLU A 845 38.98 -5.41 -12.02
C GLU A 845 39.30 -6.88 -12.40
N ASN A 846 40.55 -7.15 -12.82
CA ASN A 846 41.00 -8.51 -13.14
C ASN A 846 40.88 -9.46 -11.93
N GLN A 847 40.53 -10.72 -12.18
CA GLN A 847 40.30 -11.75 -11.18
C GLN A 847 41.28 -12.91 -11.38
N GLU A 848 42.07 -13.21 -10.36
CA GLU A 848 43.24 -14.11 -10.44
C GLU A 848 42.99 -15.44 -9.70
N ASN A 849 42.68 -16.53 -10.43
CA ASN A 849 42.50 -17.88 -9.87
C ASN A 849 41.47 -17.98 -8.71
N ASN A 850 40.43 -17.15 -8.77
CA ASN A 850 39.46 -16.95 -7.70
C ASN A 850 38.43 -18.09 -7.52
N GLY A 851 38.48 -19.15 -8.32
CA GLY A 851 37.75 -20.40 -8.04
C GLY A 851 36.22 -20.32 -8.10
N ASN A 852 35.66 -19.34 -8.83
CA ASN A 852 34.22 -19.26 -9.13
C ASN A 852 33.75 -20.49 -9.94
N ARG A 853 32.50 -20.93 -9.72
CA ARG A 853 31.98 -22.20 -10.26
C ARG A 853 30.62 -22.04 -10.95
N TRP A 854 30.50 -22.55 -12.17
CA TRP A 854 29.27 -22.63 -12.96
C TRP A 854 28.75 -24.07 -12.98
N TRP A 855 27.67 -24.33 -12.23
CA TRP A 855 27.09 -25.68 -12.04
C TRP A 855 25.74 -25.90 -12.70
N GLY A 856 24.94 -24.86 -12.91
CA GLY A 856 23.57 -25.06 -13.37
C GLY A 856 23.38 -25.06 -14.88
N THR A 857 22.11 -24.97 -15.27
CA THR A 857 21.65 -24.97 -16.67
C THR A 857 21.30 -23.56 -17.15
N TYR A 858 21.52 -23.29 -18.44
CA TYR A 858 21.42 -21.94 -19.04
C TYR A 858 20.64 -21.98 -20.36
N SER A 859 19.42 -22.51 -20.33
CA SER A 859 18.60 -22.69 -21.53
C SER A 859 18.20 -21.32 -22.12
N GLY A 860 18.70 -21.01 -23.33
CA GLY A 860 18.44 -19.74 -24.00
C GLY A 860 19.34 -18.57 -23.57
N GLY A 861 20.31 -18.80 -22.68
CA GLY A 861 21.18 -17.76 -22.12
C GLY A 861 22.66 -18.12 -22.10
N LYS A 862 23.43 -17.49 -21.19
CA LYS A 862 24.89 -17.59 -21.10
C LYS A 862 25.35 -17.84 -19.67
N MET A 863 26.42 -18.60 -19.48
CA MET A 863 27.06 -18.76 -18.17
C MET A 863 27.73 -17.46 -17.71
N ALA A 864 28.34 -16.73 -18.64
CA ALA A 864 28.81 -15.37 -18.42
C ALA A 864 28.57 -14.51 -19.67
N ARG A 865 28.07 -13.28 -19.47
CA ARG A 865 27.72 -12.32 -20.52
C ARG A 865 28.22 -10.92 -20.17
N HIS A 866 28.83 -10.25 -21.13
CA HIS A 866 29.24 -8.84 -21.05
C HIS A 866 28.63 -8.04 -22.19
N ASP A 867 27.68 -7.15 -21.89
CA ASP A 867 26.95 -6.40 -22.93
C ASP A 867 27.81 -5.35 -23.63
N GLY A 868 28.85 -4.83 -22.96
CA GLY A 868 29.82 -3.90 -23.56
C GLY A 868 30.73 -4.50 -24.64
N GLY A 869 30.71 -5.82 -24.87
CA GLY A 869 31.57 -6.48 -25.86
C GLY A 869 33.00 -6.74 -25.38
N ILE A 870 33.92 -6.93 -26.33
CA ILE A 870 35.28 -7.43 -26.03
C ILE A 870 36.17 -6.40 -25.33
N ASP A 871 36.12 -5.13 -25.74
CA ASP A 871 37.02 -4.11 -25.21
C ASP A 871 36.74 -3.81 -23.72
N PRO A 872 35.49 -3.64 -23.25
CA PRO A 872 35.20 -3.52 -21.82
C PRO A 872 35.49 -4.80 -21.04
N ALA A 873 35.22 -5.98 -21.62
CA ALA A 873 35.52 -7.25 -20.96
C ALA A 873 37.01 -7.46 -20.66
N GLN A 874 37.92 -6.82 -21.43
CA GLN A 874 39.36 -6.81 -21.15
C GLN A 874 39.75 -6.03 -19.89
N ASN A 875 38.85 -5.24 -19.31
CA ASN A 875 39.10 -4.56 -18.05
C ASN A 875 38.77 -5.45 -16.83
N SER A 876 38.12 -6.61 -17.06
CA SER A 876 37.59 -7.50 -16.02
C SER A 876 38.08 -8.94 -16.15
N ILE A 877 39.31 -9.18 -16.62
CA ILE A 877 39.78 -10.51 -17.04
C ILE A 877 39.70 -11.54 -15.91
N PHE A 878 39.09 -12.70 -16.20
CA PHE A 878 39.09 -13.87 -15.32
C PHE A 878 40.21 -14.84 -15.71
N ARG A 879 41.30 -14.82 -14.96
CA ARG A 879 42.34 -15.86 -15.09
C ARG A 879 41.96 -17.06 -14.23
N ILE A 880 41.91 -18.22 -14.87
CA ILE A 880 41.37 -19.44 -14.27
C ILE A 880 42.40 -20.57 -14.28
N HIS A 881 42.34 -21.43 -13.27
CA HIS A 881 43.33 -22.49 -13.08
C HIS A 881 43.16 -23.67 -14.06
N THR A 882 41.97 -23.84 -14.64
CA THR A 882 41.64 -24.90 -15.60
C THR A 882 40.62 -24.39 -16.62
N ASP A 883 40.66 -24.97 -17.82
CA ASP A 883 39.70 -24.71 -18.90
C ASP A 883 38.45 -25.61 -18.84
N GLN A 884 38.30 -26.39 -17.76
CA GLN A 884 37.20 -27.34 -17.59
C GLN A 884 36.09 -26.78 -16.68
N LEU A 885 34.85 -27.24 -16.92
CA LEU A 885 33.76 -27.09 -15.95
C LEU A 885 34.15 -27.73 -14.60
N PRO A 886 33.74 -27.15 -13.46
CA PRO A 886 32.84 -26.00 -13.34
C PRO A 886 33.55 -24.64 -13.32
N TYR A 887 34.86 -24.56 -13.56
CA TYR A 887 35.63 -23.32 -13.33
C TYR A 887 35.75 -22.43 -14.56
N MET A 888 35.47 -22.97 -15.75
CA MET A 888 35.37 -22.21 -16.99
C MET A 888 33.98 -22.39 -17.62
N PRO A 889 33.28 -21.29 -17.96
CA PRO A 889 32.17 -21.33 -18.90
C PRO A 889 32.61 -21.89 -20.27
N PRO A 890 31.93 -22.89 -20.85
CA PRO A 890 32.21 -23.30 -22.22
C PRO A 890 32.05 -22.11 -23.18
N PHE A 891 32.93 -22.00 -24.19
CA PHE A 891 32.93 -20.88 -25.13
C PHE A 891 31.57 -20.62 -25.82
N THR A 892 30.75 -21.66 -26.02
CA THR A 892 29.39 -21.53 -26.58
C THR A 892 28.41 -20.80 -25.66
N LEU A 893 28.68 -20.84 -24.35
CA LEU A 893 27.89 -20.20 -23.29
C LEU A 893 28.61 -19.00 -22.68
N LEU A 894 29.68 -18.51 -23.32
CA LEU A 894 30.40 -17.30 -22.96
C LEU A 894 30.11 -16.21 -24.00
N ASP A 895 29.96 -14.97 -23.55
CA ASP A 895 29.74 -13.80 -24.41
C ASP A 895 30.47 -12.57 -23.84
N PRO A 896 31.48 -11.99 -24.52
CA PRO A 896 32.07 -12.43 -25.78
C PRO A 896 32.84 -13.75 -25.62
N ALA A 897 32.84 -14.59 -26.66
CA ALA A 897 33.39 -15.95 -26.58
C ALA A 897 34.91 -16.02 -26.33
N THR A 898 35.67 -14.93 -26.48
CA THR A 898 37.14 -14.92 -26.28
C THR A 898 37.61 -13.62 -25.65
N GLY A 899 38.76 -13.64 -24.99
CA GLY A 899 39.44 -12.43 -24.49
C GLY A 899 39.10 -12.02 -23.06
N TRP A 900 38.24 -12.78 -22.38
CA TRP A 900 37.80 -12.47 -21.01
C TRP A 900 38.12 -13.57 -19.98
N PHE A 901 37.94 -14.85 -20.34
CA PHE A 901 38.33 -15.99 -19.51
C PHE A 901 39.63 -16.63 -20.05
N ILE A 902 40.70 -16.60 -19.26
CA ILE A 902 42.05 -17.00 -19.70
C ILE A 902 42.60 -18.11 -18.78
N PRO A 903 42.76 -19.35 -19.26
CA PRO A 903 43.43 -20.39 -18.50
C PRO A 903 44.91 -20.07 -18.29
N GLN A 904 45.39 -20.08 -17.04
CA GLN A 904 46.80 -19.81 -16.70
C GLN A 904 47.46 -20.85 -15.78
N GLY A 905 46.69 -21.82 -15.25
CA GLY A 905 47.21 -22.79 -14.28
C GLY A 905 47.47 -22.17 -12.91
N GLY A 906 47.83 -23.01 -11.93
CA GLY A 906 48.07 -22.59 -10.54
C GLY A 906 47.02 -23.14 -9.55
N GLY A 907 47.20 -22.83 -8.27
CA GLY A 907 46.20 -23.12 -7.23
C GLY A 907 45.01 -22.18 -7.37
N PHE A 908 43.84 -22.59 -6.86
CA PHE A 908 42.63 -21.79 -6.90
C PHE A 908 42.04 -21.59 -5.50
N PHE A 909 41.30 -20.50 -5.32
CA PHE A 909 40.56 -20.28 -4.08
C PHE A 909 39.43 -21.30 -3.90
N SER A 910 39.30 -21.87 -2.71
CA SER A 910 38.19 -22.75 -2.36
C SER A 910 37.57 -22.32 -1.04
N CYS A 911 36.23 -22.37 -0.96
CA CYS A 911 35.47 -22.09 0.24
C CYS A 911 35.77 -23.12 1.35
N SER A 912 36.80 -22.87 2.16
CA SER A 912 37.14 -23.70 3.32
C SER A 912 36.35 -23.24 4.54
N GLY A 913 35.10 -23.70 4.69
CA GLY A 913 34.36 -23.85 5.96
C GLY A 913 34.25 -22.72 7.00
N GLY A 914 34.81 -21.52 6.79
CA GLY A 914 34.82 -20.41 7.76
C GLY A 914 34.18 -19.13 7.21
N PRO A 915 33.81 -18.17 8.10
CA PRO A 915 33.12 -16.93 7.74
C PRO A 915 34.00 -15.86 7.07
N LEU A 916 35.32 -16.07 6.99
CA LEU A 916 36.26 -15.08 6.47
C LEU A 916 36.81 -15.50 5.11
N CYS A 917 36.43 -14.73 4.11
CA CYS A 917 37.06 -14.71 2.80
C CYS A 917 38.42 -14.00 2.89
N ALA A 918 39.24 -14.10 1.84
CA ALA A 918 40.54 -13.43 1.79
C ALA A 918 40.39 -11.92 2.11
N GLN A 919 41.36 -11.35 2.83
CA GLN A 919 41.36 -9.91 3.09
C GLN A 919 41.52 -9.15 1.77
N LEU A 920 40.82 -8.02 1.67
CA LEU A 920 41.03 -7.04 0.61
C LEU A 920 42.45 -6.48 0.76
N ILE A 921 43.29 -6.69 -0.25
CA ILE A 921 44.64 -6.11 -0.32
C ILE A 921 44.62 -5.15 -1.48
N ALA A 922 44.88 -3.87 -1.22
CA ALA A 922 44.97 -2.87 -2.26
C ALA A 922 46.25 -3.08 -3.09
N GLU A 923 46.10 -3.11 -4.41
CA GLU A 923 47.20 -3.21 -5.37
C GLU A 923 46.94 -2.36 -6.60
N VAL A 924 47.98 -1.92 -7.31
CA VAL A 924 47.82 -1.22 -8.59
C VAL A 924 47.58 -2.23 -9.70
N THR A 925 46.42 -2.14 -10.36
CA THR A 925 46.01 -3.02 -11.45
C THR A 925 46.33 -2.43 -12.82
N ASP A 926 46.26 -3.26 -13.88
CA ASP A 926 46.35 -2.76 -15.26
C ASP A 926 45.20 -1.81 -15.61
N PHE A 927 44.04 -1.97 -14.97
CA PHE A 927 42.90 -1.08 -15.14
C PHE A 927 43.18 0.30 -14.52
N ASP A 928 43.80 0.34 -13.34
CA ASP A 928 44.23 1.59 -12.71
C ASP A 928 45.18 2.39 -13.59
N LYS A 929 46.09 1.71 -14.29
CA LYS A 929 47.02 2.35 -15.25
C LYS A 929 46.30 2.99 -16.43
N LYS A 930 45.27 2.31 -16.98
CA LYS A 930 44.42 2.87 -18.05
C LYS A 930 43.61 4.09 -17.60
N ILE A 931 43.26 4.16 -16.31
CA ILE A 931 42.61 5.34 -15.73
C ILE A 931 43.64 6.47 -15.60
N ALA A 932 44.81 6.17 -15.06
CA ALA A 932 45.89 7.13 -14.80
C ALA A 932 46.42 7.80 -16.07
N ASP A 933 46.64 7.02 -17.13
CA ASP A 933 47.12 7.52 -18.44
C ASP A 933 46.00 8.12 -19.32
N GLY A 934 44.74 8.00 -18.89
CA GLY A 934 43.56 8.54 -19.57
C GLY A 934 43.05 7.72 -20.76
N THR A 935 43.57 6.51 -20.99
CA THR A 935 43.21 5.66 -22.13
C THR A 935 41.90 4.90 -21.94
N PHE A 936 41.42 4.69 -20.70
CA PHE A 936 40.15 4.02 -20.43
C PHE A 936 38.99 4.64 -21.22
N GLN A 937 38.19 3.80 -21.89
CA GLN A 937 36.94 4.15 -22.57
C GLN A 937 35.81 3.24 -22.06
N SER A 938 34.62 3.80 -21.91
CA SER A 938 33.37 3.07 -21.73
C SER A 938 32.49 3.21 -22.99
N PRO A 939 31.80 2.15 -23.45
CA PRO A 939 30.93 2.22 -24.63
C PRO A 939 29.74 3.17 -24.45
N ALA A 940 29.19 3.22 -23.24
CA ALA A 940 28.14 4.15 -22.82
C ALA A 940 28.62 5.00 -21.64
N TYR A 941 28.07 6.21 -21.52
CA TYR A 941 28.35 7.13 -20.41
C TYR A 941 29.84 7.43 -20.20
N ASN A 942 30.62 7.51 -21.29
CA ASN A 942 32.09 7.56 -21.27
C ASN A 942 32.66 8.64 -20.34
N ASP A 943 32.13 9.85 -20.38
CA ASP A 943 32.61 10.97 -19.56
C ASP A 943 32.37 10.72 -18.07
N GLY A 944 31.18 10.22 -17.70
CA GLY A 944 30.84 9.89 -16.32
C GLY A 944 31.67 8.74 -15.77
N MET A 945 31.84 7.69 -16.57
CA MET A 945 32.64 6.52 -16.22
C MET A 945 34.13 6.87 -16.05
N ARG A 946 34.70 7.71 -16.91
CA ARG A 946 36.09 8.18 -16.77
C ARG A 946 36.28 9.05 -15.54
N TRP A 947 35.32 9.94 -15.25
CA TRP A 947 35.36 10.74 -14.02
C TRP A 947 35.31 9.85 -12.77
N LEU A 948 34.38 8.89 -12.73
CA LEU A 948 34.23 7.95 -11.61
C LEU A 948 35.49 7.09 -11.42
N GLY A 949 36.11 6.65 -12.51
CA GLY A 949 37.38 5.90 -12.46
C GLY A 949 38.50 6.73 -11.84
N LYS A 950 38.64 8.01 -12.22
CA LYS A 950 39.63 8.92 -11.62
C LYS A 950 39.35 9.15 -10.13
N ARG A 951 38.09 9.36 -9.76
CA ARG A 951 37.67 9.56 -8.37
C ARG A 951 38.00 8.34 -7.51
N ASN A 952 37.69 7.13 -7.97
CA ASN A 952 37.97 5.88 -7.26
C ASN A 952 39.48 5.61 -7.17
N LEU A 953 40.24 5.82 -8.25
CA LEU A 953 41.69 5.62 -8.25
C LEU A 953 42.40 6.60 -7.32
N TYR A 954 42.02 7.88 -7.32
CA TYR A 954 42.64 8.87 -6.45
C TYR A 954 42.44 8.52 -4.97
N GLU A 955 41.22 8.17 -4.58
CA GLU A 955 40.90 7.73 -3.21
C GLU A 955 41.68 6.48 -2.79
N LYS A 956 41.76 5.47 -3.67
CA LYS A 956 42.59 4.27 -3.45
C LYS A 956 44.04 4.65 -3.13
N LEU A 957 44.63 5.55 -3.91
CA LEU A 957 46.01 6.01 -3.71
C LEU A 957 46.18 6.92 -2.49
N TYR A 958 45.16 7.69 -2.15
CA TYR A 958 45.15 8.57 -0.97
C TYR A 958 45.19 7.74 0.32
N HIS A 959 44.38 6.69 0.41
CA HIS A 959 44.39 5.76 1.55
C HIS A 959 45.58 4.80 1.58
N HIS A 960 46.20 4.55 0.43
CA HIS A 960 47.33 3.65 0.27
C HIS A 960 48.53 4.36 -0.37
N PRO A 961 49.20 5.30 0.35
CA PRO A 961 50.31 6.07 -0.17
C PRO A 961 51.49 5.19 -0.61
N GLU A 962 51.60 3.97 -0.09
CA GLU A 962 52.57 2.97 -0.54
C GLU A 962 52.43 2.60 -2.02
N LEU A 963 51.23 2.72 -2.59
CA LEU A 963 50.94 2.38 -3.99
C LEU A 963 51.31 3.48 -4.99
N VAL A 964 51.47 4.72 -4.53
CA VAL A 964 51.74 5.88 -5.41
C VAL A 964 53.06 5.72 -6.17
N SER A 965 54.07 5.15 -5.52
CA SER A 965 55.43 5.01 -6.05
C SER A 965 55.63 3.80 -6.97
N PHE A 966 54.57 3.03 -7.22
CA PHE A 966 54.65 1.74 -7.93
C PHE A 966 54.89 1.88 -9.44
N ASP A 967 54.40 2.96 -10.05
CA ASP A 967 54.46 3.20 -11.49
C ASP A 967 54.54 4.71 -11.80
N PRO A 968 55.38 5.17 -12.75
CA PRO A 968 55.48 6.59 -13.10
C PRO A 968 54.16 7.24 -13.49
N ASP A 969 53.27 6.53 -14.19
CA ASP A 969 51.98 7.07 -14.63
C ASP A 969 51.03 7.25 -13.44
N ILE A 970 51.07 6.34 -12.46
CA ILE A 970 50.34 6.44 -11.20
C ILE A 970 50.85 7.63 -10.36
N THR A 971 52.18 7.78 -10.24
CA THR A 971 52.78 8.93 -9.54
C THR A 971 52.37 10.26 -10.20
N ASN A 972 52.41 10.33 -11.53
CA ASN A 972 52.01 11.52 -12.28
C ASN A 972 50.51 11.83 -12.08
N PHE A 973 49.66 10.82 -12.20
CA PHE A 973 48.23 10.94 -11.97
C PHE A 973 47.91 11.47 -10.57
N PHE A 974 48.51 10.90 -9.53
CA PHE A 974 48.27 11.30 -8.14
C PHE A 974 48.64 12.77 -7.89
N ASN A 975 49.83 13.19 -8.35
CA ASN A 975 50.30 14.56 -8.19
C ASN A 975 49.45 15.59 -8.98
N GLN A 976 48.98 15.22 -10.17
CA GLN A 976 48.12 16.09 -10.97
C GLN A 976 46.72 16.22 -10.38
N THR A 977 46.13 15.09 -9.95
CA THR A 977 44.78 15.05 -9.41
C THR A 977 44.70 15.67 -8.01
N GLY A 978 45.79 15.64 -7.24
CA GLY A 978 45.89 16.26 -5.90
C GLY A 978 45.74 17.78 -5.86
N ASN A 979 45.57 18.45 -7.01
CA ASN A 979 45.26 19.88 -7.10
C ASN A 979 43.95 20.15 -7.85
N THR A 980 43.00 19.21 -7.78
CA THR A 980 41.72 19.25 -8.49
C THR A 980 40.56 19.03 -7.53
N PRO A 981 39.32 19.39 -7.92
CA PRO A 981 38.13 19.19 -7.07
C PRO A 981 37.90 17.73 -6.64
N ILE A 982 38.42 16.75 -7.40
CA ILE A 982 38.37 15.33 -7.01
C ILE A 982 39.08 15.10 -5.68
N ALA A 983 40.27 15.69 -5.49
CA ALA A 983 41.03 15.54 -4.26
C ALA A 983 40.31 16.18 -3.07
N ASP A 984 39.84 17.42 -3.25
CA ASP A 984 39.10 18.13 -2.21
C ASP A 984 37.82 17.37 -1.78
N LEU A 985 37.11 16.75 -2.72
CA LEU A 985 35.93 15.93 -2.43
C LEU A 985 36.27 14.64 -1.66
N VAL A 986 37.40 14.00 -1.95
CA VAL A 986 37.91 12.84 -1.20
C VAL A 986 38.22 13.24 0.24
N GLU A 987 38.92 14.36 0.43
CA GLU A 987 39.24 14.88 1.77
C GLU A 987 37.98 15.20 2.58
N VAL A 988 36.93 15.74 1.94
CA VAL A 988 35.63 15.96 2.61
C VAL A 988 34.92 14.64 2.95
N GLU A 989 34.92 13.64 2.06
CA GLU A 989 34.33 12.32 2.32
C GLU A 989 35.00 11.64 3.53
N ASP A 990 36.33 11.69 3.59
CA ASP A 990 37.12 11.12 4.69
C ASP A 990 36.93 11.90 5.99
N GLY A 991 36.99 13.23 5.92
CA GLY A 991 36.79 14.07 7.09
C GLY A 991 35.40 13.87 7.71
N ILE A 992 34.36 13.61 6.91
CA ILE A 992 33.04 13.21 7.41
C ILE A 992 33.14 11.91 8.22
N GLY A 993 33.85 10.89 7.72
CA GLY A 993 34.05 9.64 8.43
C GLY A 993 34.82 9.82 9.75
N ASP A 994 35.92 10.55 9.69
CA ASP A 994 36.81 10.83 10.83
C ASP A 994 36.10 11.60 11.94
N ALA A 995 35.18 12.51 11.60
CA ALA A 995 34.41 13.26 12.58
C ALA A 995 33.56 12.35 13.50
N TYR A 996 33.19 11.14 13.05
CA TYR A 996 32.41 10.20 13.88
C TYR A 996 33.27 9.27 14.73
N ILE A 997 34.60 9.27 14.57
CA ILE A 997 35.52 8.47 15.38
C ILE A 997 35.68 9.12 16.75
N ILE A 998 35.39 8.36 17.81
CA ILE A 998 35.62 8.79 19.20
C ILE A 998 37.04 8.45 19.61
N GLU A 999 37.71 9.37 20.32
CA GLU A 999 39.03 9.12 20.90
C GLU A 999 38.99 7.86 21.80
N SER A 1000 40.00 6.99 21.68
CA SER A 1000 40.04 5.69 22.38
C SER A 1000 39.82 5.76 23.90
N GLY A 1001 40.26 6.83 24.57
CA GLY A 1001 40.07 7.04 26.01
C GLY A 1001 38.61 7.32 26.37
N ASP A 1002 37.96 8.22 25.63
CA ASP A 1002 36.55 8.55 25.79
C ASP A 1002 35.67 7.38 25.39
N ALA A 1003 35.98 6.70 24.29
CA ALA A 1003 35.26 5.51 23.84
C ALA A 1003 35.29 4.39 24.91
N THR A 1004 36.43 4.17 25.56
CA THR A 1004 36.56 3.20 26.65
C THR A 1004 35.69 3.59 27.86
N THR A 1005 35.67 4.88 28.20
CA THR A 1005 34.89 5.40 29.32
C THR A 1005 33.38 5.36 29.05
N LEU A 1006 32.96 5.71 27.83
CA LEU A 1006 31.56 5.59 27.39
C LEU A 1006 31.09 4.14 27.38
N ASN A 1007 31.92 3.20 26.92
CA ASN A 1007 31.60 1.77 26.99
C ASN A 1007 31.38 1.28 28.42
N PHE A 1008 32.22 1.73 29.36
CA PHE A 1008 32.06 1.42 30.78
C PHE A 1008 30.74 1.96 31.34
N TYR A 1009 30.35 3.19 30.97
CA TYR A 1009 29.07 3.76 31.37
C TYR A 1009 27.88 3.00 30.76
N ASP A 1010 27.94 2.65 29.47
CA ASP A 1010 26.89 1.85 28.80
C ASP A 1010 26.69 0.49 29.48
N GLU A 1011 27.79 -0.22 29.80
CA GLU A 1011 27.75 -1.50 30.52
C GLU A 1011 27.15 -1.35 31.92
N THR A 1012 27.52 -0.29 32.63
CA THR A 1012 27.00 0.00 33.99
C THR A 1012 25.51 0.35 33.95
N ILE A 1013 25.09 1.19 33.01
CA ILE A 1013 23.68 1.56 32.77
C ILE A 1013 22.87 0.30 32.45
N GLY A 1014 23.37 -0.54 31.53
CA GLY A 1014 22.74 -1.83 31.20
C GLY A 1014 22.61 -2.75 32.41
N GLY A 1015 23.62 -2.80 33.28
CA GLY A 1015 23.58 -3.55 34.53
C GLY A 1015 22.45 -3.11 35.47
N HIS A 1016 22.33 -1.80 35.73
CA HIS A 1016 21.25 -1.27 36.56
C HIS A 1016 19.86 -1.53 35.96
N ILE A 1017 19.68 -1.39 34.64
CA ILE A 1017 18.41 -1.68 33.97
C ILE A 1017 18.02 -3.15 34.14
N VAL A 1018 18.95 -4.09 33.99
CA VAL A 1018 18.68 -5.52 34.21
C VAL A 1018 18.26 -5.80 35.64
N THR A 1019 18.92 -5.19 36.64
CA THR A 1019 18.50 -5.31 38.04
C THR A 1019 17.09 -4.74 38.26
N LEU A 1020 16.75 -3.61 37.63
CA LEU A 1020 15.40 -3.04 37.68
C LEU A 1020 14.35 -3.96 37.04
N GLU A 1021 14.68 -4.63 35.92
CA GLU A 1021 13.80 -5.63 35.29
C GLU A 1021 13.53 -6.83 36.20
N GLU A 1022 14.55 -7.29 36.93
CA GLU A 1022 14.42 -8.38 37.91
C GLU A 1022 13.53 -7.97 39.09
N ILE A 1023 13.70 -6.75 39.59
CA ILE A 1023 12.85 -6.18 40.65
C ILE A 1023 11.40 -6.06 40.16
N ASP A 1024 11.18 -5.55 38.95
CA ASP A 1024 9.84 -5.45 38.34
C ASP A 1024 9.17 -6.82 38.19
N SER A 1025 9.93 -7.81 37.72
CA SER A 1025 9.43 -9.18 37.61
C SER A 1025 9.06 -9.79 38.97
N ALA A 1026 9.83 -9.48 40.01
CA ALA A 1026 9.61 -9.96 41.37
C ALA A 1026 8.43 -9.25 42.06
N LEU A 1027 8.21 -7.96 41.78
CA LEU A 1027 7.11 -7.18 42.34
C LEU A 1027 5.76 -7.84 42.04
N TYR A 1028 5.56 -8.39 40.83
CA TYR A 1028 4.33 -9.10 40.45
C TYR A 1028 3.92 -10.23 41.42
N TYR A 1029 4.89 -10.92 42.03
CA TYR A 1029 4.66 -12.07 42.93
C TYR A 1029 4.82 -11.74 44.42
N ALA A 1030 5.14 -10.49 44.75
CA ALA A 1030 5.49 -10.11 46.11
C ALA A 1030 4.26 -10.03 47.02
N ASP A 1031 4.41 -10.49 48.26
CA ASP A 1031 3.45 -10.18 49.32
C ASP A 1031 3.59 -8.71 49.78
N ALA A 1032 2.71 -8.24 50.66
CA ALA A 1032 2.71 -6.84 51.08
C ALA A 1032 4.05 -6.36 51.70
N ALA A 1033 4.77 -7.24 52.43
CA ALA A 1033 6.04 -6.88 53.06
C ALA A 1033 7.21 -6.90 52.05
N GLY A 1034 7.23 -7.91 51.18
CA GLY A 1034 8.16 -8.02 50.07
C GLY A 1034 8.00 -6.87 49.09
N TRP A 1035 6.76 -6.45 48.81
CA TRP A 1035 6.44 -5.33 47.93
C TRP A 1035 7.10 -4.02 48.38
N VAL A 1036 6.93 -3.66 49.67
CA VAL A 1036 7.57 -2.45 50.23
C VAL A 1036 9.10 -2.53 50.17
N THR A 1037 9.67 -3.71 50.40
CA THR A 1037 11.12 -3.93 50.34
C THR A 1037 11.65 -3.75 48.91
N LEU A 1038 11.00 -4.38 47.94
CA LEU A 1038 11.37 -4.31 46.52
C LEU A 1038 11.20 -2.90 45.95
N LEU A 1039 10.16 -2.18 46.36
CA LEU A 1039 9.95 -0.79 45.91
C LEU A 1039 11.06 0.16 46.43
N ASN A 1040 11.51 -0.03 47.67
CA ASN A 1040 12.66 0.70 48.21
C ASN A 1040 13.96 0.36 47.46
N GLN A 1041 14.18 -0.93 47.14
CA GLN A 1041 15.32 -1.35 46.31
C GLN A 1041 15.26 -0.72 44.92
N LYS A 1042 14.09 -0.72 44.27
CA LYS A 1042 13.86 -0.09 42.96
C LYS A 1042 14.20 1.40 42.98
N SER A 1043 13.77 2.13 44.02
CA SER A 1043 14.08 3.57 44.17
C SER A 1043 15.58 3.84 44.31
N ASN A 1044 16.30 3.02 45.09
CA ASN A 1044 17.75 3.12 45.23
C ASN A 1044 18.50 2.83 43.91
N GLU A 1045 18.10 1.77 43.20
CA GLU A 1045 18.67 1.44 41.89
C GLU A 1045 18.39 2.51 40.84
N MET A 1046 17.18 3.08 40.82
CA MET A 1046 16.85 4.20 39.94
C MET A 1046 17.74 5.42 40.22
N SER A 1047 18.02 5.70 41.49
CA SER A 1047 18.93 6.80 41.89
C SER A 1047 20.37 6.56 41.41
N ALA A 1048 20.87 5.33 41.52
CA ALA A 1048 22.19 4.96 41.02
C ALA A 1048 22.29 5.04 39.49
N LEU A 1049 21.27 4.53 38.79
CA LEU A 1049 21.13 4.62 37.34
C LEU A 1049 21.20 6.07 36.85
N MET A 1050 20.44 6.97 37.47
CA MET A 1050 20.44 8.40 37.11
C MET A 1050 21.82 9.04 37.26
N GLN A 1051 22.56 8.68 38.31
CA GLN A 1051 23.88 9.24 38.56
C GLN A 1051 24.88 8.87 37.45
N VAL A 1052 24.86 7.61 36.99
CA VAL A 1052 25.72 7.14 35.90
C VAL A 1052 25.27 7.70 34.55
N MET A 1053 23.95 7.79 34.29
CA MET A 1053 23.41 8.42 33.08
C MET A 1053 23.83 9.89 32.96
N GLN A 1054 23.85 10.64 34.07
CA GLN A 1054 24.32 12.02 34.10
C GLN A 1054 25.81 12.14 33.75
N GLN A 1055 26.65 11.25 34.29
CA GLN A 1055 28.09 11.22 33.97
C GLN A 1055 28.32 10.88 32.50
N SER A 1056 27.59 9.90 31.95
CA SER A 1056 27.63 9.56 30.54
C SER A 1056 27.25 10.75 29.66
N SER A 1057 26.14 11.43 29.96
CA SER A 1057 25.67 12.58 29.17
C SER A 1057 26.66 13.77 29.18
N GLN A 1058 27.40 13.97 30.28
CA GLN A 1058 28.44 15.00 30.36
C GLN A 1058 29.59 14.71 29.40
N LEU A 1059 30.11 13.48 29.38
CA LEU A 1059 31.18 13.07 28.46
C LEU A 1059 30.71 13.08 27.01
N TRP A 1060 29.49 12.59 26.76
CA TRP A 1060 28.89 12.67 25.42
C TRP A 1060 28.77 14.10 24.92
N SER A 1061 28.49 15.06 25.79
CA SER A 1061 28.39 16.47 25.39
C SER A 1061 29.74 17.07 25.00
N SER A 1062 30.87 16.62 25.57
CA SER A 1062 32.21 17.04 25.11
C SER A 1062 32.57 16.39 23.78
N VAL A 1063 32.35 15.08 23.63
CA VAL A 1063 32.59 14.34 22.38
C VAL A 1063 31.78 14.96 21.23
N GLU A 1064 30.52 15.30 21.48
CA GLU A 1064 29.66 15.93 20.49
C GLU A 1064 30.13 17.34 20.11
N ALA A 1065 30.64 18.13 21.06
CA ALA A 1065 31.15 19.46 20.78
C ALA A 1065 32.40 19.42 19.87
N GLU A 1066 33.29 18.45 20.09
CA GLU A 1066 34.48 18.23 19.24
C GLU A 1066 34.06 17.82 17.82
N ARG A 1067 33.12 16.89 17.72
CA ARG A 1067 32.55 16.49 16.44
C ARG A 1067 31.93 17.66 15.68
N LEU A 1068 31.08 18.46 16.33
CA LEU A 1068 30.44 19.63 15.69
C LEU A 1068 31.46 20.69 15.25
N SER A 1069 32.58 20.83 15.96
CA SER A 1069 33.71 21.67 15.55
C SER A 1069 34.36 21.15 14.26
N ALA A 1070 34.59 19.83 14.15
CA ALA A 1070 35.10 19.21 12.92
C ALA A 1070 34.12 19.37 11.74
N ILE A 1071 32.81 19.13 11.97
CA ILE A 1071 31.77 19.35 10.95
C ILE A 1071 31.75 20.80 10.46
N SER A 1072 31.95 21.78 11.33
CA SER A 1072 32.00 23.19 10.94
C SER A 1072 33.17 23.51 10.00
N GLN A 1073 34.31 22.84 10.17
CA GLN A 1073 35.46 22.97 9.26
C GLN A 1073 35.17 22.33 7.90
N LEU A 1074 34.53 21.16 7.90
CA LEU A 1074 34.15 20.44 6.68
C LEU A 1074 33.13 21.22 5.84
N ILE A 1075 32.20 21.96 6.47
CA ILE A 1075 31.30 22.87 5.76
C ILE A 1075 32.11 23.91 4.99
N ALA A 1076 33.06 24.58 5.65
CA ALA A 1076 33.88 25.60 5.01
C ALA A 1076 34.78 25.03 3.88
N GLN A 1077 35.31 23.81 4.08
CA GLN A 1077 36.09 23.10 3.06
C GLN A 1077 35.21 22.77 1.84
N ASN A 1078 34.05 22.15 2.04
CA ASN A 1078 33.13 21.78 0.97
C ASN A 1078 32.64 23.01 0.18
N ASP A 1079 32.35 24.12 0.88
CA ASP A 1079 31.93 25.38 0.24
C ASP A 1079 33.01 25.97 -0.68
N ALA A 1080 34.29 25.81 -0.33
CA ALA A 1080 35.42 26.31 -1.08
C ALA A 1080 35.71 25.54 -2.38
N ILE A 1081 35.18 24.32 -2.53
CA ILE A 1081 35.40 23.47 -3.72
C ILE A 1081 34.78 24.14 -4.94
N PHE A 1082 35.56 24.33 -6.01
CA PHE A 1082 35.05 24.80 -7.30
C PHE A 1082 34.68 23.60 -8.17
N SER A 1083 33.44 23.48 -8.60
CA SER A 1083 32.98 22.38 -9.47
C SER A 1083 33.20 22.71 -10.95
N THR A 1084 33.70 21.73 -11.70
CA THR A 1084 33.91 21.78 -13.15
C THR A 1084 33.01 20.83 -13.92
N SER A 1085 32.36 19.90 -13.22
CA SER A 1085 31.43 18.93 -13.77
C SER A 1085 30.17 18.80 -12.92
N ILE A 1086 29.10 18.26 -13.50
CA ILE A 1086 27.86 17.98 -12.77
C ILE A 1086 28.06 16.97 -11.63
N ARG A 1087 29.02 16.04 -11.76
CA ARG A 1087 29.31 15.05 -10.71
C ARG A 1087 29.90 15.70 -9.46
N GLU A 1088 30.84 16.62 -9.67
CA GLU A 1088 31.44 17.42 -8.60
C GLU A 1088 30.40 18.33 -7.94
N GLU A 1089 29.53 18.98 -8.72
CA GLU A 1089 28.46 19.83 -8.18
C GLU A 1089 27.43 19.01 -7.38
N ASN A 1090 27.06 17.83 -7.86
CA ASN A 1090 26.14 16.94 -7.15
C ASN A 1090 26.76 16.46 -5.83
N GLU A 1091 28.01 16.00 -5.83
CA GLU A 1091 28.70 15.53 -4.61
C GLU A 1091 28.86 16.68 -3.60
N LYS A 1092 29.30 17.86 -4.05
CA LYS A 1092 29.37 19.07 -3.23
C LYS A 1092 28.01 19.43 -2.62
N THR A 1093 26.93 19.37 -3.40
CA THR A 1093 25.57 19.70 -2.94
C THR A 1093 25.08 18.69 -1.90
N VAL A 1094 25.25 17.39 -2.16
CA VAL A 1094 24.81 16.34 -1.23
C VAL A 1094 25.62 16.41 0.08
N ASN A 1095 26.93 16.63 -0.01
CA ASN A 1095 27.79 16.85 1.16
C ASN A 1095 27.33 18.08 1.95
N ALA A 1096 27.04 19.19 1.28
CA ALA A 1096 26.55 20.41 1.95
C ALA A 1096 25.24 20.16 2.70
N ILE A 1097 24.29 19.44 2.10
CA ILE A 1097 23.02 19.10 2.77
C ILE A 1097 23.28 18.16 3.94
N PHE A 1098 24.09 17.11 3.77
CA PHE A 1098 24.42 16.17 4.84
C PHE A 1098 25.10 16.87 6.04
N LEU A 1099 26.13 17.68 5.77
CA LEU A 1099 26.88 18.44 6.77
C LEU A 1099 26.02 19.49 7.48
N SER A 1100 25.06 20.10 6.78
CA SER A 1100 24.15 21.09 7.36
C SER A 1100 22.93 20.51 8.07
N THR A 1101 22.72 19.18 8.03
CA THR A 1101 21.53 18.53 8.58
C THR A 1101 21.89 17.37 9.51
N PHE A 1102 21.99 16.15 8.97
CA PHE A 1102 22.21 14.93 9.74
C PHE A 1102 23.53 14.97 10.52
N ALA A 1103 24.59 15.56 9.96
CA ALA A 1103 25.85 15.76 10.67
C ALA A 1103 25.73 16.71 11.86
N GLN A 1104 24.70 17.55 11.91
CA GLN A 1104 24.39 18.43 13.04
C GLN A 1104 23.24 17.90 13.91
N ASN A 1105 22.87 16.62 13.78
CA ASN A 1105 21.76 15.98 14.48
C ASN A 1105 20.38 16.61 14.19
N ILE A 1106 20.23 17.33 13.08
CA ILE A 1106 18.95 17.89 12.66
C ILE A 1106 18.11 16.74 12.07
N THR A 1107 16.92 16.53 12.62
CA THR A 1107 16.05 15.38 12.32
C THR A 1107 15.05 15.63 11.19
N GLU A 1108 15.13 16.76 10.49
CA GLU A 1108 14.20 17.14 9.42
C GLU A 1108 14.94 17.86 8.29
N LEU A 1109 14.54 17.57 7.05
CA LEU A 1109 15.00 18.29 5.85
C LEU A 1109 13.99 19.39 5.51
N ASN A 1110 14.46 20.57 5.12
CA ASN A 1110 13.59 21.65 4.67
C ASN A 1110 13.21 21.51 3.17
N ASP A 1111 12.15 22.20 2.72
CA ASP A 1111 11.65 22.08 1.34
C ASP A 1111 12.71 22.37 0.26
N PRO A 1112 13.58 23.40 0.38
CA PRO A 1112 14.68 23.60 -0.55
C PRO A 1112 15.64 22.41 -0.64
N GLN A 1113 16.04 21.84 0.50
CA GLN A 1113 16.92 20.68 0.56
C GLN A 1113 16.27 19.46 -0.09
N VAL A 1114 14.98 19.20 0.20
CA VAL A 1114 14.23 18.12 -0.43
C VAL A 1114 14.18 18.30 -1.95
N THR A 1115 13.90 19.52 -2.43
CA THR A 1115 13.86 19.83 -3.88
C THR A 1115 15.22 19.61 -4.56
N GLN A 1116 16.31 20.05 -3.92
CA GLN A 1116 17.67 19.82 -4.44
C GLN A 1116 18.00 18.33 -4.51
N LEU A 1117 17.70 17.59 -3.45
CA LEU A 1117 17.92 16.14 -3.42
C LEU A 1117 17.07 15.42 -4.46
N GLU A 1118 15.81 15.81 -4.68
CA GLU A 1118 14.96 15.24 -5.74
C GLU A 1118 15.56 15.45 -7.13
N GLY A 1119 16.07 16.65 -7.40
CA GLY A 1119 16.74 16.97 -8.67
C GLY A 1119 17.99 16.14 -8.93
N ILE A 1120 18.73 15.77 -7.89
CA ILE A 1120 19.93 14.90 -8.00
C ILE A 1120 19.53 13.42 -8.05
N ALA A 1121 18.62 12.98 -7.18
CA ALA A 1121 18.17 11.59 -7.08
C ALA A 1121 17.48 11.08 -8.36
N GLY A 1122 16.82 11.97 -9.10
CA GLY A 1122 16.19 11.69 -10.39
C GLY A 1122 17.15 11.60 -11.59
N GLN A 1123 18.46 11.81 -11.39
CA GLN A 1123 19.46 11.64 -12.46
C GLN A 1123 19.83 10.16 -12.63
N CYS A 1124 20.40 9.81 -13.80
CA CYS A 1124 21.07 8.54 -13.99
C CYS A 1124 22.38 8.53 -13.17
N PRO A 1125 22.65 7.54 -12.30
CA PRO A 1125 23.90 7.50 -11.52
C PRO A 1125 25.18 7.41 -12.36
N LEU A 1126 25.11 6.83 -13.57
CA LEU A 1126 26.26 6.75 -14.49
C LEU A 1126 26.68 8.13 -15.03
N ASP A 1127 25.76 9.10 -15.04
CA ASP A 1127 26.03 10.47 -15.44
C ASP A 1127 26.15 11.43 -14.25
N GLY A 1128 25.26 11.33 -13.26
CA GLY A 1128 25.25 12.20 -12.09
C GLY A 1128 26.31 11.86 -11.03
N GLY A 1129 26.97 10.70 -11.16
CA GLY A 1129 27.95 10.20 -10.18
C GLY A 1129 27.29 9.54 -8.96
N ASN A 1130 28.12 9.02 -8.04
CA ASN A 1130 27.63 8.31 -6.84
C ASN A 1130 26.83 9.20 -5.89
N ALA A 1131 26.97 10.53 -5.99
CA ALA A 1131 26.13 11.49 -5.28
C ALA A 1131 24.61 11.27 -5.53
N VAL A 1132 24.22 10.68 -6.67
CA VAL A 1132 22.83 10.29 -6.93
C VAL A 1132 22.33 9.26 -5.91
N PHE A 1133 23.14 8.25 -5.56
CA PHE A 1133 22.75 7.26 -4.55
C PHE A 1133 22.69 7.85 -3.15
N ALA A 1134 23.62 8.75 -2.83
CA ALA A 1134 23.61 9.49 -1.56
C ALA A 1134 22.35 10.37 -1.43
N ALA A 1135 21.99 11.10 -2.49
CA ALA A 1135 20.77 11.90 -2.52
C ALA A 1135 19.51 11.05 -2.31
N ARG A 1136 19.43 9.88 -2.96
CA ARG A 1136 18.33 8.92 -2.76
C ARG A 1136 18.27 8.44 -1.31
N GLY A 1137 19.40 8.02 -0.74
CA GLY A 1137 19.47 7.58 0.66
C GLY A 1137 19.02 8.65 1.65
N MET A 1138 19.32 9.93 1.38
CA MET A 1138 18.85 11.05 2.20
C MET A 1138 17.37 11.37 2.01
N LEU A 1139 16.84 11.27 0.78
CA LEU A 1139 15.41 11.49 0.51
C LEU A 1139 14.50 10.51 1.23
N GLU A 1140 14.95 9.26 1.40
CA GLU A 1140 14.20 8.26 2.15
C GLU A 1140 13.93 8.67 3.61
N TRP A 1141 14.62 9.70 4.13
CA TRP A 1141 14.30 10.32 5.41
C TRP A 1141 13.01 11.15 5.36
N ALA A 1142 12.85 11.95 4.31
CA ALA A 1142 11.74 12.88 4.16
C ALA A 1142 10.48 12.22 3.59
N LYS A 1143 10.65 11.26 2.68
CA LYS A 1143 9.53 10.59 2.00
C LYS A 1143 9.94 9.25 1.42
N ASP A 1144 8.97 8.35 1.32
CA ASP A 1144 9.17 7.07 0.64
C ASP A 1144 9.26 7.30 -0.87
N THR A 1145 10.44 7.09 -1.44
CA THR A 1145 10.68 7.19 -2.87
C THR A 1145 11.17 5.88 -3.47
N SER A 1146 11.01 5.75 -4.78
CA SER A 1146 11.64 4.67 -5.53
C SER A 1146 12.08 5.21 -6.88
N PHE A 1147 13.26 4.77 -7.30
CA PHE A 1147 13.91 5.20 -8.53
C PHE A 1147 14.26 3.95 -9.32
N ASN A 1148 13.73 3.88 -10.55
CA ASN A 1148 14.01 2.78 -11.45
C ASN A 1148 15.21 3.15 -12.34
N ASP A 1149 16.37 2.58 -12.01
CA ASP A 1149 17.62 2.90 -12.70
C ASP A 1149 17.64 2.41 -14.15
N TYR A 1150 16.89 1.35 -14.50
CA TYR A 1150 16.76 0.92 -15.90
C TYR A 1150 16.08 1.99 -16.76
N VAL A 1151 15.10 2.70 -16.20
CA VAL A 1151 14.39 3.78 -16.90
C VAL A 1151 15.22 5.06 -16.92
N LEU A 1152 15.87 5.39 -15.80
CA LEU A 1152 16.67 6.61 -15.70
C LEU A 1152 17.95 6.54 -16.53
N CYS A 1153 18.56 5.37 -16.65
CA CYS A 1153 19.80 5.13 -17.38
C CYS A 1153 19.62 4.39 -18.72
N ASP A 1154 18.38 4.13 -19.15
CA ASP A 1154 18.07 3.53 -20.45
C ASP A 1154 18.78 2.18 -20.70
N GLU A 1155 18.84 1.33 -19.67
CA GLU A 1155 19.60 0.06 -19.71
C GLU A 1155 18.85 -1.10 -20.40
N SER A 1156 17.59 -0.91 -20.81
CA SER A 1156 16.72 -1.97 -21.39
C SER A 1156 17.00 -2.31 -22.86
N GLY A 1157 18.09 -1.81 -23.45
CA GLY A 1157 18.48 -2.12 -24.82
C GLY A 1157 17.58 -1.47 -25.86
N GLY A 1158 17.96 -0.28 -26.33
CA GLY A 1158 17.24 0.37 -27.42
C GLY A 1158 17.63 1.81 -27.68
N GLY A 1159 18.93 2.11 -27.71
CA GLY A 1159 19.45 3.42 -28.10
C GLY A 1159 19.33 4.41 -26.95
N GLY A 1160 20.48 4.78 -26.39
CA GLY A 1160 20.53 5.85 -25.42
C GLY A 1160 19.70 7.04 -25.89
N ARG A 1161 19.06 7.71 -24.94
CA ARG A 1161 18.79 9.14 -25.04
C ARG A 1161 20.11 9.90 -25.24
N SER A 1162 20.67 9.78 -26.44
CA SER A 1162 21.11 10.94 -27.18
C SER A 1162 20.04 12.00 -26.98
N ALA A 1163 20.48 13.18 -26.56
CA ALA A 1163 19.79 14.39 -26.94
C ALA A 1163 19.32 14.21 -28.40
N GLU A 1164 18.01 14.33 -28.60
CA GLU A 1164 17.27 14.03 -29.83
C GLU A 1164 18.10 13.99 -31.13
N ASN A 1165 18.02 12.85 -31.82
CA ASN A 1165 18.36 12.65 -33.23
C ASN A 1165 19.82 12.88 -33.66
N ALA A 1166 20.61 11.80 -33.67
CA ALA A 1166 21.67 11.60 -34.66
C ALA A 1166 21.90 10.10 -34.94
N SER A 1167 20.96 9.46 -35.62
CA SER A 1167 21.25 8.21 -36.33
C SER A 1167 22.23 8.49 -37.47
N ASP A 1168 23.23 7.62 -37.60
CA ASP A 1168 24.11 7.48 -38.77
C ASP A 1168 24.84 8.74 -39.26
N GLN A 1169 26.03 9.02 -38.70
CA GLN A 1169 27.13 9.56 -39.51
C GLN A 1169 28.48 8.98 -39.09
N GLU A 1170 29.03 8.15 -39.97
CA GLU A 1170 30.47 7.98 -40.10
C GLU A 1170 31.18 9.36 -40.16
N ASP A 1171 32.19 9.53 -39.32
CA ASP A 1171 33.38 10.37 -39.55
C ASP A 1171 33.16 11.86 -39.94
N SER A 1172 32.45 12.65 -39.12
CA SER A 1172 32.27 14.09 -39.36
C SER A 1172 32.81 15.03 -38.28
N SER A 1173 33.78 14.66 -37.44
CA SER A 1173 34.40 15.62 -36.48
C SER A 1173 35.75 16.17 -36.97
N PHE A 1174 36.08 17.44 -36.65
CA PHE A 1174 37.36 18.11 -37.01
C PHE A 1174 38.21 18.43 -35.77
N ARG A 1175 39.53 18.62 -35.90
CA ARG A 1175 40.45 18.91 -34.77
C ARG A 1175 40.94 20.37 -34.80
N LEU A 1176 41.15 20.94 -33.61
CA LEU A 1176 41.74 22.27 -33.39
C LEU A 1176 42.99 22.10 -32.53
N TYR A 1177 44.13 22.61 -32.99
CA TYR A 1177 45.37 22.59 -32.18
C TYR A 1177 46.35 23.70 -32.58
N PRO A 1178 47.14 24.24 -31.63
CA PRO A 1178 47.03 24.00 -30.18
C PRO A 1178 45.76 24.65 -29.58
N ASN A 1179 45.23 24.08 -28.50
CA ASN A 1179 44.15 24.65 -27.68
C ASN A 1179 44.51 24.41 -26.20
N PRO A 1180 44.94 25.44 -25.43
CA PRO A 1180 44.88 26.87 -25.76
C PRO A 1180 45.77 27.28 -26.93
N ALA A 1181 45.26 28.18 -27.77
CA ALA A 1181 45.95 28.69 -28.96
C ALA A 1181 46.72 29.98 -28.62
N GLY A 1182 47.98 30.08 -29.07
CA GLY A 1182 48.79 31.29 -28.95
C GLY A 1182 48.56 32.24 -30.13
N ASN A 1183 49.56 32.36 -31.01
CA ASN A 1183 49.46 33.21 -32.21
C ASN A 1183 48.93 32.49 -33.46
N VAL A 1184 48.90 31.15 -33.45
CA VAL A 1184 48.47 30.33 -34.59
C VAL A 1184 47.51 29.25 -34.12
N LEU A 1185 46.41 29.07 -34.85
CA LEU A 1185 45.47 27.96 -34.68
C LEU A 1185 45.50 27.10 -35.96
N THR A 1186 45.65 25.78 -35.82
CA THR A 1186 45.49 24.85 -36.94
C THR A 1186 44.17 24.09 -36.80
N ILE A 1187 43.45 24.03 -37.92
CA ILE A 1187 42.18 23.34 -38.08
C ILE A 1187 42.42 22.15 -39.01
N ASP A 1188 42.18 20.94 -38.53
CA ASP A 1188 42.29 19.69 -39.30
C ASP A 1188 40.89 19.15 -39.57
N LEU A 1189 40.42 19.36 -40.79
CA LEU A 1189 39.06 19.12 -41.27
C LEU A 1189 38.94 17.73 -41.90
N PRO A 1190 37.80 17.04 -41.77
CA PRO A 1190 37.54 15.82 -42.54
C PRO A 1190 37.42 16.13 -44.03
N GLU A 1191 37.73 15.14 -44.88
CA GLU A 1191 37.77 15.33 -46.34
C GLU A 1191 36.37 15.69 -46.90
N ALA A 1192 35.31 15.22 -46.23
CA ALA A 1192 33.91 15.44 -46.58
C ALA A 1192 33.41 16.89 -46.41
N VAL A 1193 34.20 17.80 -45.80
CA VAL A 1193 33.84 19.23 -45.64
C VAL A 1193 34.76 20.15 -46.46
N LEU A 1194 35.61 19.59 -47.33
CA LEU A 1194 36.41 20.41 -48.24
C LEU A 1194 35.50 21.12 -49.25
N GLY A 1195 35.58 22.45 -49.29
CA GLY A 1195 34.69 23.32 -50.07
C GLY A 1195 33.63 24.05 -49.24
N ASP A 1196 33.39 23.66 -47.99
CA ASP A 1196 32.50 24.35 -47.04
C ASP A 1196 33.19 25.61 -46.45
N GLU A 1197 32.44 26.52 -45.81
CA GLU A 1197 33.03 27.72 -45.19
C GLU A 1197 33.42 27.46 -43.73
N VAL A 1198 34.57 27.94 -43.28
CA VAL A 1198 35.01 27.92 -41.88
C VAL A 1198 34.96 29.32 -41.33
N ILE A 1199 34.31 29.50 -40.18
CA ILE A 1199 34.14 30.75 -39.46
C ILE A 1199 34.78 30.61 -38.08
N VAL A 1200 35.44 31.67 -37.61
CA VAL A 1200 35.76 31.84 -36.20
C VAL A 1200 34.96 33.02 -35.67
N ALA A 1201 34.24 32.83 -34.58
CA ALA A 1201 33.48 33.86 -33.89
C ALA A 1201 33.95 33.99 -32.43
N ASN A 1202 33.84 35.19 -31.87
CA ASN A 1202 34.05 35.39 -30.44
C ASN A 1202 32.86 34.86 -29.61
N TYR A 1203 32.94 34.93 -28.29
CA TYR A 1203 31.88 34.47 -27.40
C TYR A 1203 30.55 35.24 -27.52
N LEU A 1204 30.54 36.42 -28.15
CA LEU A 1204 29.34 37.21 -28.46
C LEU A 1204 28.71 36.82 -29.80
N GLY A 1205 29.28 35.85 -30.52
CA GLY A 1205 28.84 35.44 -31.85
C GLY A 1205 29.29 36.37 -32.98
N GLU A 1206 30.16 37.34 -32.69
CA GLU A 1206 30.74 38.21 -33.71
C GLU A 1206 31.80 37.45 -34.49
N GLU A 1207 31.65 37.39 -35.81
CA GLU A 1207 32.60 36.78 -36.71
C GLU A 1207 33.90 37.59 -36.74
N VAL A 1208 34.99 36.92 -36.35
CA VAL A 1208 36.34 37.47 -36.42
C VAL A 1208 37.15 36.90 -37.59
N TYR A 1209 36.68 35.80 -38.18
CA TYR A 1209 37.33 35.18 -39.32
C TYR A 1209 36.36 34.36 -40.16
N ARG A 1210 36.52 34.35 -41.49
CA ARG A 1210 35.82 33.44 -42.42
C ARG A 1210 36.69 33.07 -43.61
N ARG A 1211 36.69 31.79 -43.99
CA ARG A 1211 37.40 31.30 -45.16
C ARG A 1211 36.84 29.97 -45.66
N LYS A 1212 36.94 29.71 -46.96
CA LYS A 1212 36.59 28.41 -47.54
C LYS A 1212 37.62 27.32 -47.19
N ALA A 1213 37.15 26.12 -46.82
CA ALA A 1213 37.95 24.94 -46.51
C ALA A 1213 38.57 24.33 -47.79
N VAL A 1214 39.69 24.88 -48.26
CA VAL A 1214 40.34 24.43 -49.51
C VAL A 1214 41.34 23.28 -49.32
N SER A 1215 41.69 22.96 -48.07
CA SER A 1215 42.65 21.90 -47.72
C SER A 1215 42.29 21.27 -46.39
N ARG A 1216 42.68 20.00 -46.19
CA ARG A 1216 42.42 19.24 -44.97
C ARG A 1216 42.94 19.94 -43.73
N LYS A 1217 44.15 20.47 -43.79
CA LYS A 1217 44.72 21.31 -42.72
C LYS A 1217 44.75 22.76 -43.16
N VAL A 1218 44.25 23.64 -42.32
CA VAL A 1218 44.29 25.09 -42.51
C VAL A 1218 44.84 25.73 -41.24
N SER A 1219 45.94 26.47 -41.37
CA SER A 1219 46.51 27.25 -40.27
C SER A 1219 46.09 28.71 -40.38
N PHE A 1220 45.76 29.31 -39.24
CA PHE A 1220 45.23 30.66 -39.10
C PHE A 1220 46.15 31.45 -38.18
N ASP A 1221 46.54 32.64 -38.64
CA ASP A 1221 47.20 33.63 -37.78
C ASP A 1221 46.12 34.38 -36.98
N ILE A 1222 46.17 34.20 -35.66
CA ILE A 1222 45.26 34.80 -34.68
C ILE A 1222 46.01 35.78 -33.75
N SER A 1223 47.20 36.23 -34.16
CA SER A 1223 48.04 37.18 -33.41
C SER A 1223 47.36 38.52 -33.12
N ASN A 1224 46.31 38.90 -33.85
CA ASN A 1224 45.54 40.13 -33.63
C ASN A 1224 44.27 39.95 -32.75
N LEU A 1225 43.94 38.72 -32.35
CA LEU A 1225 42.75 38.44 -31.51
C LEU A 1225 43.10 38.50 -30.01
N PRO A 1226 42.28 39.14 -29.15
CA PRO A 1226 42.54 39.18 -27.70
C PRO A 1226 42.38 37.81 -27.03
N ASN A 1227 42.98 37.64 -25.85
CA ASN A 1227 42.77 36.45 -25.01
C ASN A 1227 41.27 36.28 -24.72
N GLY A 1228 40.76 35.05 -24.82
CA GLY A 1228 39.33 34.78 -24.65
C GLY A 1228 38.86 33.47 -25.28
N LEU A 1229 37.56 33.18 -25.12
CA LEU A 1229 36.88 32.02 -25.70
C LEU A 1229 36.38 32.35 -27.12
N TYR A 1230 36.65 31.44 -28.06
CA TYR A 1230 36.23 31.54 -29.45
C TYR A 1230 35.58 30.24 -29.92
N PHE A 1231 34.72 30.35 -30.93
CA PHE A 1231 34.05 29.22 -31.57
C PHE A 1231 34.47 29.15 -33.03
N CYS A 1232 34.99 27.99 -33.44
CA CYS A 1232 35.21 27.66 -34.84
C CYS A 1232 34.00 26.88 -35.37
N GLN A 1233 33.41 27.33 -36.47
CA GLN A 1233 32.24 26.73 -37.12
C GLN A 1233 32.55 26.41 -38.57
N VAL A 1234 32.24 25.20 -39.04
CA VAL A 1234 32.20 24.86 -40.46
C VAL A 1234 30.75 24.97 -40.91
N LEU A 1235 30.46 25.85 -41.87
CA LEU A 1235 29.14 26.05 -42.45
C LEU A 1235 28.94 25.22 -43.71
N ARG A 1236 27.82 24.51 -43.77
CA ARG A 1236 27.31 23.86 -44.97
C ARG A 1236 26.01 24.53 -45.38
N CYS A 1237 25.91 24.99 -46.62
CA CYS A 1237 24.74 25.75 -47.11
C CYS A 1237 24.37 26.95 -46.21
N GLN A 1238 25.38 27.71 -45.75
CA GLN A 1238 25.22 28.88 -44.85
C GLN A 1238 24.67 28.59 -43.44
N LYS A 1239 24.58 27.33 -43.01
CA LYS A 1239 24.23 26.96 -41.63
C LYS A 1239 25.38 26.25 -40.94
N PRO A 1240 25.59 26.43 -39.61
CA PRO A 1240 26.61 25.70 -38.87
C PRO A 1240 26.40 24.20 -39.02
N PHE A 1241 27.39 23.51 -39.56
CA PHE A 1241 27.43 22.07 -39.79
C PHE A 1241 28.31 21.37 -38.76
N LEU A 1242 29.49 21.91 -38.44
CA LEU A 1242 30.37 21.44 -37.36
C LEU A 1242 30.83 22.61 -36.50
N VAL A 1243 30.93 22.45 -35.18
CA VAL A 1243 31.37 23.52 -34.27
C VAL A 1243 32.33 22.98 -33.21
N LYS A 1244 33.42 23.71 -32.92
CA LYS A 1244 34.31 23.48 -31.78
C LYS A 1244 34.76 24.78 -31.15
N SER A 1245 34.83 24.82 -29.82
CA SER A 1245 35.41 25.95 -29.09
C SER A 1245 36.93 25.79 -28.93
N PHE A 1246 37.62 26.92 -28.80
CA PHE A 1246 39.02 26.99 -28.39
C PHE A 1246 39.27 28.27 -27.60
N VAL A 1247 40.30 28.25 -26.75
CA VAL A 1247 40.69 29.40 -25.93
C VAL A 1247 41.98 30.00 -26.49
N ILE A 1248 42.04 31.32 -26.61
CA ILE A 1248 43.28 32.04 -26.91
C ILE A 1248 43.93 32.49 -25.60
N ILE A 1249 45.17 32.06 -25.37
CA ILE A 1249 46.02 32.50 -24.25
C ILE A 1249 47.38 32.91 -24.82
N LYS A 1250 47.66 34.22 -24.79
CA LYS A 1250 48.94 34.83 -25.19
C LYS A 1250 49.81 35.20 -24.00
#